data_AF-A0A973GV10-F1
#
_entry.id   AF-A0A973GV10-F1
#
_cell.length_a   1.000
_cell.length_b   1.000
_cell.length_c   1.000
_cell.angle_alpha   90.00
_cell.angle_beta   90.00
_cell.angle_gamma   90.00
#
_symmetry.space_group_name_H-M   'P 1'
#
loop_
_entity.id
_entity.type
_entity.pdbx_description
1 polymer ?
#
loop_
_entity_poly.entity_id
_entity_poly.type
_entity_poly.pdbx_seq_one_letter_code
_entity_poly.pdbx_strand_id
1 'polypeptide(L)'
;MKTYKYDVVIVGAGPAGVTAAGALAGSGISVALLETAVYAGAENWSGCVYFAESLASEECFGHAAVEAAPFERRVVRRGTLAHNGIDEVGVALSDPRAFEYCYTVLRPVYDPYFADLARLKGAALITGTTVQSFIRKDGQVIGVQTGRGPLYAGVVFIAEGDASHLVRSERLERVPDPHYLQGVKAVLSLPARDIDERFRLGRSEGAAYEVLVRNPAIAGRTAGLNIGAFLYTNRDSLSLGYVVPLENLKRHFRGDHDRIFEWLRTLPAIADLCRDGALSAYGTRIIRSGGWRERPKLVEDGLAVGGASAGLGIDLPFPNFTGPASATGLYFARAVKTLLREGKPLNAKHLSDSYVATLRDSVYGRNARHLAQWPAYFGRSRVLFGRTPDILCGTARFLAVGSLVDAGRYLRGLLFSPRAVKELASDTVSSIASLRLGRHLLAQLMHPATIGSWLRNALKGKTRGDARLDIIMNVSGRRLDPASLPWPVGGLVTRLSPALAQAISAVYANNADPMDAKLADAVRILVRSLSVIDLVVLPLYGLALAAIAAGTAVWDAFRYFIVKTPAEKMLAEPVMAYQEALRTARDLDAVRPAAGLETKLATNTYHVGSVSHIRTLWPIPVASHPDMARSSLWWICPARVYAYDAPLAGRGKVSVNWENCIKCESCWRAEPAGVLWGRFTDHRLIYRPESGAIGGLLGSLKQNAAKAPAFEQPQVIDRKLWYLSEVISAAIASVLNAIAAFRAGVADLPASASAGRMSWSRQLGERLIGKMTLLETALGVDERPDLAQEIRDEKADIGTRLVEGRMFHALYAVSRLEQELRAWTAVAPSKKAETGGPIISAQEVAAIFPDRVVKQWEEGPMPEEWAAKLRQFIAEHLHAARPAIRALASVSPALGLIAAHQMAAAKAFQQAGRDGIPGACLVSGAQMVIRESSGGATITGSIEFVPAAAATGLLAVARGTAYILPFTAAGVKITSTPAIGFRAAGLSRIDFHCTLSRQDLFPVRDTGELDPASYLAIALGAGDYLSRRTREHAAGRVQFPGQMLDTQGRDGI
;
A
#
# COMPACT_ATOMS: atom_id res chain seq x y z
N MET A 1 21.44 -3.95 33.47
CA MET A 1 20.68 -3.53 32.28
C MET A 1 20.82 -4.60 31.21
N LYS A 2 19.73 -5.24 30.76
CA LYS A 2 19.79 -6.32 29.76
C LYS A 2 19.77 -5.70 28.35
N THR A 3 20.93 -5.67 27.68
CA THR A 3 21.01 -5.40 26.24
C THR A 3 20.32 -6.56 25.51
N TYR A 4 19.24 -6.31 24.77
CA TYR A 4 18.64 -7.34 23.92
C TYR A 4 19.49 -7.50 22.67
N LYS A 5 20.52 -8.33 22.80
CA LYS A 5 21.35 -8.81 21.70
C LYS A 5 20.69 -10.08 21.18
N TYR A 6 20.13 -10.00 19.98
CA TYR A 6 19.68 -11.17 19.24
C TYR A 6 20.85 -11.75 18.45
N ASP A 7 20.76 -13.01 18.07
CA ASP A 7 21.67 -13.56 17.07
C ASP A 7 21.25 -13.06 15.69
N VAL A 8 19.94 -12.97 15.45
CA VAL A 8 19.35 -12.59 14.16
C VAL A 8 18.22 -11.58 14.34
N VAL A 9 18.29 -10.47 13.60
CA VAL A 9 17.14 -9.57 13.37
C VAL A 9 16.66 -9.72 11.94
N ILE A 10 15.37 -9.95 11.75
CA ILE A 10 14.70 -10.08 10.45
C ILE A 10 13.78 -8.88 10.25
N VAL A 11 13.92 -8.19 9.12
CA VAL A 11 13.15 -6.99 8.79
C VAL A 11 12.08 -7.30 7.75
N GLY A 12 10.82 -7.35 8.18
CA GLY A 12 9.63 -7.64 7.37
C GLY A 12 9.09 -9.03 7.64
N ALA A 13 7.80 -9.14 7.98
CA ALA A 13 7.10 -10.41 8.23
C ALA A 13 6.30 -10.88 7.00
N GLY A 14 6.88 -10.70 5.80
CA GLY A 14 6.42 -11.33 4.57
C GLY A 14 6.93 -12.78 4.40
N PRO A 15 6.83 -13.39 3.20
CA PRO A 15 7.12 -14.80 2.96
C PRO A 15 8.52 -15.21 3.41
N ALA A 16 9.52 -14.40 3.07
CA ALA A 16 10.90 -14.65 3.44
C ALA A 16 11.15 -14.50 4.94
N GLY A 17 10.55 -13.50 5.57
CA GLY A 17 10.77 -13.22 6.98
C GLY A 17 10.15 -14.26 7.89
N VAL A 18 8.91 -14.67 7.63
CA VAL A 18 8.27 -15.75 8.39
C VAL A 18 8.96 -17.09 8.17
N THR A 19 9.43 -17.38 6.95
CA THR A 19 10.18 -18.61 6.66
C THR A 19 11.52 -18.63 7.39
N ALA A 20 12.28 -17.52 7.37
CA ALA A 20 13.55 -17.40 8.09
C ALA A 20 13.35 -17.52 9.60
N ALA A 21 12.36 -16.83 10.16
CA ALA A 21 12.04 -16.89 11.58
C ALA A 21 11.61 -18.30 12.00
N GLY A 22 10.71 -18.94 11.25
CA GLY A 22 10.24 -20.30 11.53
C GLY A 22 11.33 -21.36 11.47
N ALA A 23 12.34 -21.17 10.62
CA ALA A 23 13.46 -22.10 10.45
C ALA A 23 14.65 -21.87 11.40
N LEU A 24 14.72 -20.70 12.06
CA LEU A 24 15.72 -20.35 13.07
C LEU A 24 15.21 -20.54 14.49
N ALA A 25 13.95 -20.17 14.74
CA ALA A 25 13.34 -20.24 16.06
C ALA A 25 13.30 -21.68 16.58
N GLY A 26 13.58 -21.86 17.87
CA GLY A 26 13.64 -23.17 18.53
C GLY A 26 14.97 -23.91 18.33
N SER A 27 15.91 -23.35 17.57
CA SER A 27 17.24 -23.95 17.32
C SER A 27 18.34 -23.42 18.25
N GLY A 28 17.98 -22.83 19.41
CA GLY A 28 18.94 -22.16 20.30
C GLY A 28 19.45 -20.81 19.78
N ILE A 29 18.87 -20.29 18.70
CA ILE A 29 19.19 -18.99 18.09
C ILE A 29 18.11 -17.99 18.49
N SER A 30 18.51 -16.86 19.06
CA SER A 30 17.61 -15.77 19.42
C SER A 30 17.25 -14.95 18.18
N VAL A 31 15.95 -14.85 17.87
CA VAL A 31 15.44 -14.23 16.64
C VAL A 31 14.43 -13.12 16.96
N ALA A 32 14.61 -11.94 16.37
CA ALA A 32 13.62 -10.87 16.34
C ALA A 32 13.06 -10.69 14.92
N LEU A 33 11.74 -10.80 14.76
CA LEU A 33 11.02 -10.58 13.51
C LEU A 33 10.24 -9.26 13.60
N LEU A 34 10.71 -8.25 12.86
CA LEU A 34 10.16 -6.90 12.89
C LEU A 34 9.20 -6.67 11.71
N GLU A 35 8.03 -6.08 11.98
CA GLU A 35 7.05 -5.73 10.95
C GLU A 35 6.56 -4.29 11.13
N THR A 36 6.50 -3.55 10.03
CA THR A 36 6.03 -2.15 10.02
C THR A 36 4.52 -2.06 10.22
N ALA A 37 3.78 -2.97 9.60
CA ALA A 37 2.34 -3.01 9.66
C ALA A 37 1.83 -3.44 11.05
N VAL A 38 0.55 -3.18 11.34
CA VAL A 38 -0.08 -3.49 12.64
C VAL A 38 -0.05 -4.98 12.98
N TYR A 39 -0.05 -5.84 11.95
CA TYR A 39 0.20 -7.28 12.03
C TYR A 39 0.82 -7.77 10.71
N ALA A 40 1.47 -8.93 10.73
CA ALA A 40 2.07 -9.54 9.54
C ALA A 40 1.01 -9.76 8.44
N GLY A 41 1.22 -9.20 7.26
CA GLY A 41 0.26 -9.32 6.15
C GLY A 41 -0.73 -8.17 5.98
N ALA A 42 -0.90 -7.29 6.97
CA ALA A 42 -1.89 -6.20 6.91
C ALA A 42 -1.70 -5.23 5.71
N GLU A 43 -0.47 -5.07 5.24
CA GLU A 43 -0.12 -4.23 4.07
C GLU A 43 0.34 -5.04 2.85
N ASN A 44 0.24 -6.38 2.91
CA ASN A 44 0.75 -7.26 1.86
C ASN A 44 -0.30 -7.48 0.76
N TRP A 45 -0.10 -6.81 -0.36
CA TRP A 45 -0.90 -6.98 -1.58
C TRP A 45 -0.22 -7.93 -2.56
N SER A 46 -0.97 -8.89 -3.09
CA SER A 46 -0.53 -9.80 -4.16
C SER A 46 -1.74 -10.45 -4.83
N GLY A 47 -1.61 -10.85 -6.10
CA GLY A 47 -2.57 -11.76 -6.72
C GLY A 47 -2.58 -13.11 -5.97
N CYS A 48 -1.37 -13.58 -5.65
CA CYS A 48 -0.95 -14.71 -4.79
C CYS A 48 -1.63 -16.07 -4.97
N VAL A 49 -1.31 -16.72 -6.08
CA VAL A 49 -0.88 -18.12 -6.02
C VAL A 49 0.42 -18.18 -5.22
N TYR A 50 0.34 -18.72 -4.00
CA TYR A 50 1.43 -18.88 -3.04
C TYR A 50 2.09 -20.24 -3.20
N PHE A 51 3.41 -20.23 -3.23
CA PHE A 51 4.30 -21.39 -3.32
C PHE A 51 4.87 -21.71 -1.93
N ALA A 52 4.36 -22.76 -1.30
CA ALA A 52 4.56 -23.05 0.12
C ALA A 52 5.63 -24.12 0.42
N GLU A 53 6.35 -24.63 -0.59
CA GLU A 53 7.33 -25.70 -0.45
C GLU A 53 8.43 -25.41 0.60
N SER A 54 8.84 -24.14 0.74
CA SER A 54 9.83 -23.74 1.75
C SER A 54 9.25 -23.69 3.17
N LEU A 55 7.97 -23.34 3.32
CA LEU A 55 7.26 -23.37 4.60
C LEU A 55 7.01 -24.82 5.05
N ALA A 56 6.68 -25.69 4.09
CA ALA A 56 6.40 -27.11 4.30
C ALA A 56 7.65 -27.94 4.64
N SER A 57 8.85 -27.38 4.49
CA SER A 57 10.08 -28.05 4.93
C SER A 57 10.02 -28.33 6.44
N GLU A 58 10.41 -29.54 6.85
CA GLU A 58 10.49 -29.95 8.26
C GLU A 58 11.46 -29.07 9.08
N GLU A 59 12.46 -28.47 8.43
CA GLU A 59 13.34 -27.49 9.07
C GLU A 59 12.63 -26.16 9.38
N CYS A 60 11.49 -25.89 8.74
CA CYS A 60 10.67 -24.69 8.90
C CYS A 60 9.40 -25.02 9.68
N PHE A 61 8.23 -25.19 9.07
CA PHE A 61 6.98 -25.50 9.78
C PHE A 61 6.48 -26.94 9.59
N GLY A 62 7.04 -27.67 8.60
CA GLY A 62 6.61 -29.02 8.26
C GLY A 62 5.31 -29.06 7.45
N HIS A 63 5.03 -30.22 6.86
CA HIS A 63 3.89 -30.41 5.95
C HIS A 63 2.54 -30.15 6.64
N ALA A 64 2.36 -30.70 7.84
CA ALA A 64 1.11 -30.61 8.60
C ALA A 64 0.71 -29.15 8.91
N ALA A 65 1.68 -28.27 9.19
CA ALA A 65 1.39 -26.87 9.46
C ALA A 65 0.91 -26.11 8.22
N VAL A 66 1.41 -26.47 7.03
CA VAL A 66 0.96 -25.89 5.75
C VAL A 66 -0.42 -26.42 5.36
N GLU A 67 -0.70 -27.71 5.58
CA GLU A 67 -2.04 -28.27 5.36
C GLU A 67 -3.11 -27.66 6.29
N ALA A 68 -2.74 -27.34 7.53
CA ALA A 68 -3.60 -26.68 8.49
C ALA A 68 -3.73 -25.15 8.27
N ALA A 69 -2.94 -24.57 7.36
CA ALA A 69 -2.92 -23.13 7.16
C ALA A 69 -4.25 -22.61 6.59
N PRO A 70 -4.64 -21.36 6.90
CA PRO A 70 -5.87 -20.75 6.38
C PRO A 70 -5.68 -20.26 4.94
N PHE A 71 -5.32 -21.16 4.02
CA PHE A 71 -5.29 -20.88 2.58
C PHE A 71 -6.71 -20.80 2.01
N GLU A 72 -6.87 -20.14 0.86
CA GLU A 72 -8.16 -20.06 0.20
C GLU A 72 -8.48 -21.39 -0.49
N ARG A 73 -7.77 -21.74 -1.57
CA ARG A 73 -7.96 -23.00 -2.31
C ARG A 73 -6.64 -23.60 -2.75
N ARG A 74 -6.55 -24.94 -2.79
CA ARG A 74 -5.39 -25.65 -3.37
C ARG A 74 -5.46 -25.58 -4.89
N VAL A 75 -4.43 -25.07 -5.55
CA VAL A 75 -4.44 -24.94 -7.01
C VAL A 75 -4.35 -26.31 -7.65
N VAL A 76 -5.34 -26.67 -8.45
CA VAL A 76 -5.36 -27.91 -9.27
C VAL A 76 -5.38 -27.60 -10.76
N ARG A 77 -5.69 -26.34 -11.10
CA ARG A 77 -5.88 -25.88 -12.46
C ARG A 77 -5.19 -24.54 -12.68
N ARG A 78 -4.41 -24.42 -13.75
CA ARG A 78 -3.74 -23.16 -14.12
C ARG A 78 -3.80 -22.93 -15.62
N GLY A 79 -4.01 -21.70 -16.07
CA GLY A 79 -4.17 -21.40 -17.49
C GLY A 79 -3.52 -20.09 -17.92
N THR A 80 -3.03 -20.08 -19.16
CA THR A 80 -2.53 -18.89 -19.87
C THR A 80 -3.45 -18.59 -21.03
N LEU A 81 -4.05 -17.40 -21.00
CA LEU A 81 -5.06 -16.93 -21.93
C LEU A 81 -4.55 -15.68 -22.67
N ALA A 82 -5.12 -15.39 -23.83
CA ALA A 82 -4.91 -14.16 -24.58
C ALA A 82 -6.27 -13.57 -24.94
N HIS A 83 -6.47 -12.28 -24.66
CA HIS A 83 -7.73 -11.59 -24.88
C HIS A 83 -7.51 -10.33 -25.72
N ASN A 84 -8.30 -10.17 -26.79
CA ASN A 84 -8.17 -9.04 -27.72
C ASN A 84 -9.17 -7.89 -27.50
N GLY A 85 -9.93 -7.92 -26.40
CA GLY A 85 -11.03 -6.99 -26.09
C GLY A 85 -12.42 -7.59 -26.27
N ILE A 86 -12.61 -8.53 -27.21
CA ILE A 86 -13.93 -9.13 -27.50
C ILE A 86 -13.95 -10.66 -27.49
N ASP A 87 -12.82 -11.28 -27.82
CA ASP A 87 -12.64 -12.74 -27.80
C ASP A 87 -11.43 -13.11 -26.94
N GLU A 88 -11.44 -14.35 -26.45
CA GLU A 88 -10.39 -14.93 -25.63
C GLU A 88 -10.04 -16.33 -26.12
N VAL A 89 -8.74 -16.62 -26.20
CA VAL A 89 -8.22 -17.94 -26.55
C VAL A 89 -7.04 -18.31 -25.66
N GLY A 90 -6.88 -19.58 -25.33
CA GLY A 90 -5.74 -20.03 -24.55
C GLY A 90 -5.86 -21.47 -24.09
N VAL A 91 -5.13 -21.80 -23.04
CA VAL A 91 -5.05 -23.17 -22.50
C VAL A 91 -5.10 -23.16 -20.98
N ALA A 92 -5.76 -24.15 -20.39
CA ALA A 92 -5.80 -24.40 -18.96
C ALA A 92 -5.46 -25.86 -18.67
N LEU A 93 -4.36 -26.09 -17.94
CA LEU A 93 -3.91 -27.40 -17.49
C LEU A 93 -4.59 -27.74 -16.16
N SER A 94 -5.16 -28.94 -16.07
CA SER A 94 -5.59 -29.54 -14.80
C SER A 94 -4.66 -30.72 -14.47
N ASP A 95 -3.68 -30.49 -13.59
CA ASP A 95 -2.76 -31.51 -13.05
C ASP A 95 -2.35 -31.13 -11.62
N PRO A 96 -3.00 -31.69 -10.58
CA PRO A 96 -2.67 -31.40 -9.18
C PRO A 96 -1.21 -31.69 -8.81
N ARG A 97 -0.52 -32.59 -9.52
CA ARG A 97 0.89 -32.93 -9.25
C ARG A 97 1.82 -31.82 -9.74
N ALA A 98 1.45 -31.14 -10.82
CA ALA A 98 2.22 -30.00 -11.31
C ALA A 98 2.16 -28.81 -10.33
N PHE A 99 1.10 -28.72 -9.53
CA PHE A 99 0.82 -27.60 -8.63
C PHE A 99 0.96 -27.98 -7.14
N GLU A 100 1.86 -28.92 -6.82
CA GLU A 100 2.15 -29.27 -5.43
C GLU A 100 2.58 -28.03 -4.64
N TYR A 101 2.08 -27.89 -3.40
CA TYR A 101 2.30 -26.71 -2.54
C TYR A 101 1.86 -25.36 -3.13
N CYS A 102 1.04 -25.34 -4.19
CA CYS A 102 0.47 -24.12 -4.73
C CYS A 102 -0.93 -23.87 -4.16
N TYR A 103 -1.12 -22.73 -3.52
CA TYR A 103 -2.39 -22.33 -2.93
C TYR A 103 -2.77 -20.92 -3.35
N THR A 104 -4.04 -20.67 -3.64
CA THR A 104 -4.55 -19.30 -3.62
C THR A 104 -4.67 -18.86 -2.16
N VAL A 105 -4.27 -17.63 -1.86
CA VAL A 105 -4.31 -17.10 -0.49
C VAL A 105 -4.74 -15.63 -0.49
N LEU A 106 -5.25 -15.17 0.65
CA LEU A 106 -5.32 -13.76 0.98
C LEU A 106 -4.26 -13.47 2.06
N ARG A 107 -3.23 -12.70 1.68
CA ARG A 107 -2.04 -12.48 2.53
C ARG A 107 -2.32 -11.93 3.94
N PRO A 108 -3.32 -11.03 4.16
CA PRO A 108 -3.70 -10.61 5.51
C PRO A 108 -4.26 -11.72 6.41
N VAL A 109 -4.64 -12.87 5.84
CA VAL A 109 -5.12 -14.05 6.57
C VAL A 109 -4.01 -15.09 6.67
N TYR A 110 -3.24 -15.28 5.61
CA TYR A 110 -2.22 -16.32 5.50
C TYR A 110 -0.92 -15.98 6.25
N ASP A 111 -0.41 -14.75 6.13
CA ASP A 111 0.85 -14.35 6.79
C ASP A 111 0.79 -14.32 8.33
N PRO A 112 -0.29 -13.82 8.98
CA PRO A 112 -0.35 -13.83 10.44
C PRO A 112 -0.29 -15.23 11.03
N TYR A 113 -0.83 -16.23 10.34
CA TYR A 113 -0.77 -17.63 10.78
C TYR A 113 0.68 -18.10 10.93
N PHE A 114 1.52 -17.92 9.89
CA PHE A 114 2.92 -18.34 9.96
C PHE A 114 3.77 -17.44 10.86
N ALA A 115 3.44 -16.15 10.97
CA ALA A 115 4.08 -15.25 11.93
C ALA A 115 3.81 -15.69 13.38
N ASP A 116 2.58 -16.13 13.68
CA ASP A 116 2.22 -16.68 14.99
C ASP A 116 2.90 -18.03 15.25
N LEU A 117 2.99 -18.92 14.25
CA LEU A 117 3.76 -20.15 14.38
C LEU A 117 5.24 -19.89 14.66
N ALA A 118 5.86 -18.91 13.97
CA ALA A 118 7.24 -18.53 14.26
C ALA A 118 7.41 -18.02 15.69
N ARG A 119 6.42 -17.24 16.19
CA ARG A 119 6.37 -16.77 17.58
C ARG A 119 6.28 -17.92 18.58
N LEU A 120 5.44 -18.93 18.32
CA LEU A 120 5.33 -20.12 19.17
C LEU A 120 6.60 -20.95 19.18
N LYS A 121 7.35 -20.98 18.07
CA LYS A 121 8.68 -21.62 18.01
C LYS A 121 9.76 -20.81 18.74
N GLY A 122 9.45 -19.60 19.24
CA GLY A 122 10.34 -18.78 20.07
C GLY A 122 10.88 -17.51 19.41
N ALA A 123 10.40 -17.13 18.22
CA ALA A 123 10.76 -15.84 17.63
C ALA A 123 10.05 -14.66 18.33
N ALA A 124 10.76 -13.56 18.54
CA ALA A 124 10.18 -12.31 19.01
C ALA A 124 9.49 -11.57 17.84
N LEU A 125 8.17 -11.70 17.71
CA LEU A 125 7.40 -10.95 16.70
C LEU A 125 7.06 -9.54 17.21
N ILE A 126 7.58 -8.51 16.53
CA ILE A 126 7.41 -7.10 16.91
C ILE A 126 6.78 -6.33 15.75
N THR A 127 5.47 -6.11 15.81
CA THR A 127 4.70 -5.40 14.78
C THR A 127 4.59 -3.90 15.06
N GLY A 128 4.09 -3.12 14.11
CA GLY A 128 3.98 -1.66 14.22
C GLY A 128 5.33 -0.97 14.40
N THR A 129 6.41 -1.58 13.92
CA THR A 129 7.80 -1.17 14.16
C THR A 129 8.57 -1.09 12.85
N THR A 130 8.71 0.13 12.34
CA THR A 130 9.49 0.41 11.14
C THR A 130 10.98 0.41 11.45
N VAL A 131 11.77 -0.36 10.69
CA VAL A 131 13.23 -0.22 10.64
C VAL A 131 13.60 0.94 9.72
N GLN A 132 14.41 1.86 10.23
CA GLN A 132 14.75 3.13 9.57
C GLN A 132 16.15 3.10 8.95
N SER A 133 17.11 2.46 9.61
CA SER A 133 18.50 2.35 9.16
C SER A 133 19.23 1.20 9.87
N PHE A 134 20.45 0.89 9.44
CA PHE A 134 21.34 -0.03 10.15
C PHE A 134 22.22 0.67 11.18
N ILE A 135 22.56 -0.06 12.24
CA ILE A 135 23.59 0.34 13.21
C ILE A 135 24.87 -0.34 12.77
N ARG A 136 25.94 0.45 12.62
CA ARG A 136 27.24 -0.06 12.16
C ARG A 136 28.35 0.19 13.16
N LYS A 137 29.31 -0.72 13.21
CA LYS A 137 30.58 -0.57 13.92
C LYS A 137 31.69 -1.09 13.01
N ASP A 138 32.71 -0.28 12.76
CA ASP A 138 33.84 -0.63 11.89
C ASP A 138 33.39 -1.11 10.49
N GLY A 139 32.31 -0.51 9.96
CA GLY A 139 31.69 -0.88 8.68
C GLY A 139 30.72 -2.08 8.74
N GLN A 140 30.81 -2.93 9.75
CA GLN A 140 29.93 -4.09 9.96
C GLN A 140 28.55 -3.66 10.46
N VAL A 141 27.47 -4.28 9.94
CA VAL A 141 26.12 -4.15 10.51
C VAL A 141 26.03 -4.96 11.79
N ILE A 142 25.68 -4.29 12.90
CA ILE A 142 25.53 -4.92 14.22
C ILE A 142 24.10 -4.81 14.77
N GLY A 143 23.17 -4.32 13.97
CA GLY A 143 21.79 -4.10 14.40
C GLY A 143 20.98 -3.19 13.50
N VAL A 144 19.79 -2.84 13.96
CA VAL A 144 18.84 -1.96 13.28
C VAL A 144 18.38 -0.83 14.20
N GLN A 145 18.16 0.34 13.62
CA GLN A 145 17.46 1.44 14.27
C GLN A 145 15.97 1.38 13.93
N THR A 146 15.11 1.49 14.93
CA THR A 146 13.66 1.53 14.75
C THR A 146 13.04 2.78 15.36
N GLY A 147 11.77 3.05 15.04
CA GLY A 147 11.00 4.11 15.71
C GLY A 147 10.79 3.87 17.22
N ARG A 148 11.11 2.68 17.74
CA ARG A 148 11.03 2.31 19.17
C ARG A 148 12.41 2.19 19.84
N GLY A 149 13.48 2.52 19.13
CA GLY A 149 14.86 2.40 19.62
C GLY A 149 15.69 1.34 18.88
N PRO A 150 16.97 1.19 19.28
CA PRO A 150 17.92 0.29 18.65
C PRO A 150 17.70 -1.18 19.06
N LEU A 151 17.94 -2.10 18.11
CA LEU A 151 18.02 -3.54 18.35
C LEU A 151 19.33 -4.08 17.77
N TYR A 152 20.11 -4.80 18.57
CA TYR A 152 21.41 -5.34 18.15
C TYR A 152 21.29 -6.81 17.75
N ALA A 153 22.07 -7.19 16.74
CA ALA A 153 22.10 -8.54 16.19
C ALA A 153 23.51 -8.97 15.77
N GLY A 154 23.78 -10.28 15.78
CA GLY A 154 24.95 -10.83 15.09
C GLY A 154 24.84 -10.71 13.56
N VAL A 155 23.61 -10.77 13.03
CA VAL A 155 23.31 -10.55 11.62
C VAL A 155 21.90 -9.98 11.43
N VAL A 156 21.73 -9.10 10.44
CA VAL A 156 20.44 -8.57 10.00
C VAL A 156 20.03 -9.19 8.67
N PHE A 157 18.77 -9.62 8.54
CA PHE A 157 18.19 -10.13 7.30
C PHE A 157 17.10 -9.19 6.77
N ILE A 158 17.33 -8.59 5.61
CA ILE A 158 16.38 -7.70 4.94
C ILE A 158 15.36 -8.55 4.16
N ALA A 159 14.11 -8.50 4.58
CA ALA A 159 12.96 -9.16 3.97
C ALA A 159 11.78 -8.18 3.76
N GLU A 160 12.09 -6.91 3.48
CA GLU A 160 11.13 -5.78 3.49
C GLU A 160 10.22 -5.67 2.25
N GLY A 161 10.40 -6.56 1.27
CA GLY A 161 9.59 -6.61 0.05
C GLY A 161 10.15 -5.84 -1.15
N ASP A 162 9.34 -5.79 -2.23
CA ASP A 162 9.75 -5.36 -3.57
C ASP A 162 10.32 -3.95 -3.64
N ALA A 163 9.69 -2.99 -2.96
CA ALA A 163 10.13 -1.61 -3.03
C ALA A 163 11.47 -1.36 -2.32
N SER A 164 11.98 -2.31 -1.53
CA SER A 164 13.37 -2.37 -1.07
C SER A 164 13.94 -1.02 -0.58
N HIS A 165 13.31 -0.38 0.42
CA HIS A 165 13.73 0.93 0.91
C HIS A 165 15.12 0.89 1.54
N LEU A 166 15.39 -0.07 2.42
CA LEU A 166 16.69 -0.25 3.07
C LEU A 166 17.76 -0.62 2.04
N VAL A 167 17.44 -1.47 1.07
CA VAL A 167 18.37 -1.80 -0.03
C VAL A 167 18.81 -0.55 -0.78
N ARG A 168 17.89 0.39 -1.04
CA ARG A 168 18.21 1.64 -1.74
C ARG A 168 18.92 2.65 -0.84
N SER A 169 18.46 2.87 0.39
CA SER A 169 19.10 3.83 1.31
C SER A 169 20.52 3.42 1.68
N GLU A 170 20.78 2.12 1.77
CA GLU A 170 22.08 1.53 2.11
C GLU A 170 22.94 1.25 0.87
N ARG A 171 22.52 1.73 -0.31
CA ARG A 171 23.29 1.67 -1.57
C ARG A 171 23.68 0.24 -1.99
N LEU A 172 22.81 -0.73 -1.69
CA LEU A 172 22.99 -2.12 -2.09
C LEU A 172 22.53 -2.39 -3.53
N GLU A 173 21.90 -1.41 -4.18
CA GLU A 173 21.47 -1.49 -5.57
C GLU A 173 22.68 -1.64 -6.53
N ARG A 174 22.64 -2.61 -7.44
CA ARG A 174 23.69 -2.79 -8.47
C ARG A 174 23.46 -1.93 -9.71
N VAL A 175 22.21 -1.53 -9.91
CA VAL A 175 21.78 -0.63 -10.99
C VAL A 175 21.07 0.56 -10.35
N PRO A 176 21.26 1.80 -10.82
CA PRO A 176 20.65 2.99 -10.20
C PRO A 176 19.12 2.92 -10.15
N ASP A 177 18.49 2.49 -11.26
CA ASP A 177 17.04 2.42 -11.42
C ASP A 177 16.64 1.03 -11.95
N PRO A 178 16.43 0.06 -11.05
CA PRO A 178 15.99 -1.28 -11.43
C PRO A 178 14.55 -1.26 -11.97
N HIS A 179 14.21 -2.26 -12.79
CA HIS A 179 12.89 -2.42 -13.36
C HIS A 179 11.86 -2.90 -12.33
N TYR A 180 10.67 -2.32 -12.45
CA TYR A 180 9.50 -2.65 -11.64
C TYR A 180 8.27 -2.89 -12.51
N LEU A 181 7.35 -3.68 -11.99
CA LEU A 181 5.95 -3.74 -12.42
C LEU A 181 5.08 -3.08 -11.36
N GLN A 182 3.92 -2.57 -11.75
CA GLN A 182 2.86 -2.18 -10.82
C GLN A 182 1.70 -3.15 -10.99
N GLY A 183 1.27 -3.76 -9.89
CA GLY A 183 0.12 -4.66 -9.84
C GLY A 183 -1.06 -4.01 -9.12
N VAL A 184 -2.20 -3.88 -9.80
CA VAL A 184 -3.49 -3.48 -9.21
C VAL A 184 -4.34 -4.74 -8.99
N LYS A 185 -5.00 -4.84 -7.85
CA LYS A 185 -5.85 -5.98 -7.47
C LYS A 185 -7.17 -5.49 -6.88
N ALA A 186 -8.24 -6.20 -7.23
CA ALA A 186 -9.48 -6.24 -6.49
C ALA A 186 -9.77 -7.64 -5.93
N VAL A 187 -10.48 -7.69 -4.81
CA VAL A 187 -11.17 -8.89 -4.34
C VAL A 187 -12.66 -8.70 -4.61
N LEU A 188 -13.26 -9.66 -5.29
CA LEU A 188 -14.68 -9.68 -5.62
C LEU A 188 -15.35 -10.78 -4.81
N SER A 189 -16.12 -10.43 -3.77
CA SER A 189 -16.90 -11.39 -2.98
C SER A 189 -17.94 -12.06 -3.88
N LEU A 190 -17.97 -13.40 -3.87
CA LEU A 190 -18.83 -14.22 -4.70
C LEU A 190 -19.10 -15.56 -4.00
N PRO A 191 -20.33 -16.10 -3.98
CA PRO A 191 -20.62 -17.37 -3.34
C PRO A 191 -19.73 -18.52 -3.86
N ALA A 192 -19.24 -19.35 -2.95
CA ALA A 192 -18.36 -20.48 -3.28
C ALA A 192 -18.96 -21.43 -4.35
N ARG A 193 -20.28 -21.65 -4.31
CA ARG A 193 -21.00 -22.46 -5.29
C ARG A 193 -20.85 -21.91 -6.71
N ASP A 194 -20.99 -20.60 -6.88
CA ASP A 194 -20.89 -19.96 -8.20
C ASP A 194 -19.46 -20.06 -8.73
N ILE A 195 -18.46 -19.96 -7.84
CA ILE A 195 -17.04 -20.17 -8.19
C ILE A 195 -16.83 -21.62 -8.65
N ASP A 196 -17.30 -22.60 -7.88
CA ASP A 196 -17.16 -24.02 -8.18
C ASP A 196 -17.77 -24.37 -9.56
N GLU A 197 -18.99 -23.89 -9.82
CA GLU A 197 -19.71 -24.12 -11.08
C GLU A 197 -19.02 -23.42 -12.28
N ARG A 198 -18.65 -22.14 -12.15
CA ARG A 198 -18.06 -21.35 -13.25
C ARG A 198 -16.66 -21.80 -13.63
N PHE A 199 -15.85 -22.21 -12.65
CA PHE A 199 -14.48 -22.67 -12.88
C PHE A 199 -14.36 -24.20 -13.03
N ARG A 200 -15.45 -24.95 -12.80
CA ARG A 200 -15.51 -26.42 -12.84
C ARG A 200 -14.55 -27.05 -11.83
N LEU A 201 -14.65 -26.63 -10.58
CA LEU A 201 -13.76 -27.02 -9.48
C LEU A 201 -14.54 -27.78 -8.40
N GLY A 202 -13.85 -28.68 -7.69
CA GLY A 202 -14.31 -29.15 -6.39
C GLY A 202 -14.23 -28.07 -5.30
N ARG A 203 -14.92 -28.30 -4.18
CA ARG A 203 -15.10 -27.33 -3.09
C ARG A 203 -13.81 -26.72 -2.51
N SER A 204 -12.70 -27.48 -2.50
CA SER A 204 -11.39 -27.04 -1.99
C SER A 204 -10.34 -26.82 -3.09
N GLU A 205 -10.74 -27.05 -4.34
CA GLU A 205 -9.90 -26.94 -5.51
C GLU A 205 -9.92 -25.50 -6.04
N GLY A 206 -8.77 -25.03 -6.51
CA GLY A 206 -8.57 -23.68 -7.01
C GLY A 206 -8.08 -23.65 -8.44
N ALA A 207 -8.46 -22.59 -9.15
CA ALA A 207 -7.95 -22.24 -10.47
C ALA A 207 -7.19 -20.91 -10.44
N ALA A 208 -6.15 -20.83 -11.27
CA ALA A 208 -5.39 -19.61 -11.49
C ALA A 208 -5.24 -19.33 -13.00
N TYR A 209 -5.80 -18.22 -13.48
CA TYR A 209 -5.67 -17.81 -14.87
C TYR A 209 -4.83 -16.55 -15.00
N GLU A 210 -3.82 -16.62 -15.87
CA GLU A 210 -3.03 -15.50 -16.35
C GLU A 210 -3.49 -15.11 -17.76
N VAL A 211 -3.73 -13.83 -18.01
CA VAL A 211 -4.34 -13.33 -19.27
C VAL A 211 -3.44 -12.26 -19.89
N LEU A 212 -2.99 -12.51 -21.12
CA LEU A 212 -2.34 -11.52 -21.96
C LEU A 212 -3.41 -10.63 -22.59
N VAL A 213 -3.46 -9.37 -22.17
CA VAL A 213 -4.48 -8.44 -22.63
C VAL A 213 -3.91 -7.54 -23.72
N ARG A 214 -4.64 -7.47 -24.83
CA ARG A 214 -4.30 -6.60 -25.96
C ARG A 214 -4.16 -5.15 -25.52
N ASN A 215 -3.08 -4.49 -25.95
CA ASN A 215 -2.82 -3.09 -25.61
C ASN A 215 -4.02 -2.18 -25.93
N PRO A 216 -4.51 -1.37 -24.98
CA PRO A 216 -5.68 -0.51 -25.15
C PRO A 216 -5.35 0.73 -26.00
N ALA A 217 -6.38 1.51 -26.33
CA ALA A 217 -6.27 2.82 -26.95
C ALA A 217 -6.71 3.92 -25.97
N ILE A 218 -5.98 5.03 -25.98
CA ILE A 218 -6.25 6.24 -25.19
C ILE A 218 -6.08 7.43 -26.13
N ALA A 219 -7.06 8.32 -26.16
CA ALA A 219 -7.17 9.45 -27.08
C ALA A 219 -6.93 9.03 -28.56
N GLY A 220 -7.54 7.92 -28.97
CA GLY A 220 -7.43 7.37 -30.32
C GLY A 220 -6.06 6.76 -30.68
N ARG A 221 -5.13 6.62 -29.73
CA ARG A 221 -3.78 6.04 -29.94
C ARG A 221 -3.56 4.80 -29.09
N THR A 222 -2.93 3.76 -29.65
CA THR A 222 -2.57 2.57 -28.88
C THR A 222 -1.56 2.91 -27.79
N ALA A 223 -1.90 2.62 -26.54
CA ALA A 223 -1.02 2.72 -25.39
C ALA A 223 -0.29 1.38 -25.19
N GLY A 224 1.04 1.39 -25.38
CA GLY A 224 1.90 0.20 -25.22
C GLY A 224 2.13 -0.18 -23.76
N LEU A 225 1.06 -0.49 -23.03
CA LEU A 225 1.10 -0.74 -21.58
C LEU A 225 1.62 -2.14 -21.23
N ASN A 226 1.43 -3.11 -22.13
CA ASN A 226 1.77 -4.52 -21.95
C ASN A 226 1.16 -5.12 -20.68
N ILE A 227 -0.18 -5.16 -20.66
CA ILE A 227 -0.99 -5.57 -19.51
C ILE A 227 -1.05 -7.09 -19.41
N GLY A 228 -0.51 -7.65 -18.33
CA GLY A 228 -0.81 -9.01 -17.88
C GLY A 228 -1.89 -8.99 -16.81
N ALA A 229 -3.06 -9.54 -17.08
CA ALA A 229 -4.14 -9.68 -16.09
C ALA A 229 -4.10 -11.05 -15.41
N PHE A 230 -4.73 -11.16 -14.24
CA PHE A 230 -4.89 -12.42 -13.52
C PHE A 230 -6.28 -12.54 -12.91
N LEU A 231 -6.79 -13.76 -12.85
CA LEU A 231 -8.04 -14.12 -12.20
C LEU A 231 -7.87 -15.43 -11.43
N TYR A 232 -7.85 -15.33 -10.10
CA TYR A 232 -7.62 -16.47 -9.20
C TYR A 232 -8.83 -16.70 -8.30
N THR A 233 -9.17 -17.96 -8.06
CA THR A 233 -10.31 -18.34 -7.21
C THR A 233 -9.92 -18.38 -5.74
N ASN A 234 -10.64 -17.64 -4.88
CA ASN A 234 -10.57 -17.81 -3.43
C ASN A 234 -11.77 -18.65 -2.94
N ARG A 235 -11.96 -18.87 -1.62
CA ARG A 235 -13.11 -19.67 -1.13
C ARG A 235 -14.44 -19.04 -1.50
N ASP A 236 -14.60 -17.80 -1.06
CA ASP A 236 -15.85 -17.00 -1.13
C ASP A 236 -15.63 -15.69 -1.90
N SER A 237 -14.59 -15.63 -2.73
CA SER A 237 -14.27 -14.46 -3.55
C SER A 237 -13.37 -14.81 -4.74
N LEU A 238 -13.17 -13.85 -5.64
CA LEU A 238 -12.22 -13.90 -6.74
C LEU A 238 -11.16 -12.81 -6.58
N SER A 239 -9.90 -13.13 -6.83
CA SER A 239 -8.81 -12.16 -6.94
C SER A 239 -8.63 -11.79 -8.42
N LEU A 240 -9.11 -10.61 -8.83
CA LEU A 240 -8.96 -10.07 -10.19
C LEU A 240 -7.97 -8.91 -10.18
N GLY A 241 -7.07 -8.85 -11.13
CA GLY A 241 -6.15 -7.73 -11.23
C GLY A 241 -5.31 -7.70 -12.48
N TYR A 242 -4.42 -6.72 -12.54
CA TYR A 242 -3.48 -6.58 -13.64
C TYR A 242 -2.12 -6.08 -13.19
N VAL A 243 -1.12 -6.40 -13.99
CA VAL A 243 0.27 -6.05 -13.79
C VAL A 243 0.78 -5.39 -15.07
N VAL A 244 1.51 -4.29 -14.90
CA VAL A 244 2.06 -3.49 -16.01
C VAL A 244 3.49 -3.06 -15.69
N PRO A 245 4.42 -3.09 -16.67
CA PRO A 245 5.73 -2.48 -16.51
C PRO A 245 5.61 -1.00 -16.13
N LEU A 246 6.26 -0.62 -15.02
CA LEU A 246 6.19 0.74 -14.48
C LEU A 246 6.70 1.78 -15.50
N GLU A 247 7.71 1.42 -16.28
CA GLU A 247 8.25 2.27 -17.34
C GLU A 247 7.26 2.47 -18.50
N ASN A 248 6.46 1.46 -18.81
CA ASN A 248 5.43 1.57 -19.85
C ASN A 248 4.28 2.46 -19.37
N LEU A 249 3.88 2.35 -18.10
CA LEU A 249 2.95 3.30 -17.48
C LEU A 249 3.47 4.75 -17.58
N LYS A 250 4.73 4.95 -17.20
CA LYS A 250 5.40 6.26 -17.25
C LYS A 250 5.33 6.88 -18.65
N ARG A 251 5.64 6.10 -19.70
CA ARG A 251 5.76 6.59 -21.08
C ARG A 251 4.45 6.65 -21.86
N HIS A 252 3.52 5.74 -21.61
CA HIS A 252 2.42 5.45 -22.53
C HIS A 252 1.01 5.58 -21.96
N PHE A 253 0.83 5.74 -20.63
CA PHE A 253 -0.51 5.64 -20.04
C PHE A 253 -1.32 6.93 -20.08
N ARG A 254 -0.82 8.05 -19.53
CA ARG A 254 -1.53 9.35 -19.47
C ARG A 254 -3.05 9.24 -19.23
N GLY A 255 -3.46 8.29 -18.39
CA GLY A 255 -4.84 7.87 -18.18
C GLY A 255 -5.11 7.54 -16.72
N ASP A 256 -6.20 6.84 -16.46
CA ASP A 256 -6.66 6.50 -15.11
C ASP A 256 -6.68 4.99 -14.88
N HIS A 257 -6.00 4.54 -13.81
CA HIS A 257 -5.95 3.14 -13.39
C HIS A 257 -7.34 2.53 -13.21
N ASP A 258 -8.29 3.33 -12.73
CA ASP A 258 -9.65 2.90 -12.51
C ASP A 258 -10.34 2.45 -13.80
N ARG A 259 -10.05 3.14 -14.91
CA ARG A 259 -10.55 2.76 -16.24
C ARG A 259 -9.94 1.47 -16.74
N ILE A 260 -8.64 1.21 -16.51
CA ILE A 260 -8.03 -0.09 -16.86
C ILE A 260 -8.76 -1.20 -16.12
N PHE A 261 -8.93 -1.05 -14.80
CA PHE A 261 -9.55 -2.10 -13.99
C PHE A 261 -11.00 -2.39 -14.43
N GLU A 262 -11.80 -1.35 -14.65
CA GLU A 262 -13.19 -1.53 -15.10
C GLU A 262 -13.27 -2.08 -16.52
N TRP A 263 -12.37 -1.66 -17.41
CA TRP A 263 -12.25 -2.25 -18.73
C TRP A 263 -12.01 -3.76 -18.67
N LEU A 264 -11.06 -4.20 -17.83
CA LEU A 264 -10.78 -5.62 -17.62
C LEU A 264 -12.01 -6.38 -17.10
N ARG A 265 -12.79 -5.77 -16.21
CA ARG A 265 -14.03 -6.36 -15.67
C ARG A 265 -15.13 -6.47 -16.73
N THR A 266 -15.11 -5.63 -17.76
CA THR A 266 -16.06 -5.66 -18.88
C THR A 266 -15.67 -6.61 -20.02
N LEU A 267 -14.45 -7.15 -20.00
CA LEU A 267 -14.01 -8.13 -21.00
C LEU A 267 -14.92 -9.37 -20.94
N PRO A 268 -15.56 -9.81 -22.05
CA PRO A 268 -16.67 -10.76 -22.00
C PRO A 268 -16.42 -12.04 -21.18
N ALA A 269 -15.29 -12.72 -21.40
CA ALA A 269 -14.98 -13.95 -20.66
C ALA A 269 -14.71 -13.71 -19.16
N ILE A 270 -14.10 -12.57 -18.82
CA ILE A 270 -13.84 -12.19 -17.42
C ILE A 270 -15.16 -11.73 -16.75
N ALA A 271 -15.97 -10.96 -17.46
CA ALA A 271 -17.27 -10.47 -17.00
C ALA A 271 -18.20 -11.62 -16.64
N ASP A 272 -18.24 -12.67 -17.47
CA ASP A 272 -19.03 -13.88 -17.21
C ASP A 272 -18.57 -14.62 -15.96
N LEU A 273 -17.25 -14.75 -15.76
CA LEU A 273 -16.69 -15.39 -14.56
C LEU A 273 -16.93 -14.55 -13.29
N CYS A 274 -16.92 -13.22 -13.40
CA CYS A 274 -17.05 -12.29 -12.28
C CYS A 274 -18.48 -11.78 -12.04
N ARG A 275 -19.48 -12.26 -12.80
CA ARG A 275 -20.88 -11.81 -12.72
C ARG A 275 -21.39 -11.87 -11.28
N ASP A 276 -22.11 -10.83 -10.85
CA ASP A 276 -22.66 -10.66 -9.49
C ASP A 276 -21.60 -10.54 -8.37
N GLY A 277 -20.31 -10.50 -8.71
CA GLY A 277 -19.23 -10.29 -7.74
C GLY A 277 -19.24 -8.86 -7.19
N ALA A 278 -19.28 -8.72 -5.87
CA ALA A 278 -19.24 -7.44 -5.17
C ALA A 278 -17.80 -7.07 -4.78
N LEU A 279 -17.39 -5.82 -5.02
CA LEU A 279 -16.05 -5.36 -4.63
C LEU A 279 -15.91 -5.33 -3.11
N SER A 280 -15.01 -6.13 -2.54
CA SER A 280 -14.72 -6.16 -1.10
C SER A 280 -13.39 -5.56 -0.72
N ALA A 281 -12.43 -5.51 -1.64
CA ALA A 281 -11.16 -4.83 -1.41
C ALA A 281 -10.52 -4.39 -2.73
N TYR A 282 -9.78 -3.28 -2.71
CA TYR A 282 -9.05 -2.76 -3.87
C TYR A 282 -7.69 -2.20 -3.44
N GLY A 283 -6.62 -2.54 -4.17
CA GLY A 283 -5.29 -2.07 -3.79
C GLY A 283 -4.23 -2.29 -4.86
N THR A 284 -2.99 -1.92 -4.53
CA THR A 284 -1.87 -1.94 -5.48
C THR A 284 -0.56 -2.18 -4.77
N ARG A 285 0.35 -2.91 -5.43
CA ARG A 285 1.75 -3.02 -5.01
C ARG A 285 2.69 -2.94 -6.19
N ILE A 286 3.88 -2.43 -5.95
CA ILE A 286 5.00 -2.55 -6.87
C ILE A 286 5.65 -3.93 -6.76
N ILE A 287 6.17 -4.45 -7.87
CA ILE A 287 6.85 -5.74 -7.96
C ILE A 287 8.21 -5.51 -8.61
N ARG A 288 9.28 -6.03 -8.01
CA ARG A 288 10.63 -5.91 -8.56
C ARG A 288 10.83 -6.95 -9.67
N SER A 289 11.08 -6.50 -10.90
CA SER A 289 11.06 -7.38 -12.09
C SER A 289 12.36 -7.49 -12.86
N GLY A 290 13.40 -6.74 -12.50
CA GLY A 290 14.70 -6.81 -13.19
C GLY A 290 15.44 -8.16 -13.13
N GLY A 291 14.94 -9.12 -12.33
CA GLY A 291 15.46 -10.47 -12.26
C GLY A 291 16.92 -10.54 -11.80
N TRP A 292 17.62 -11.60 -12.20
CA TRP A 292 19.00 -11.84 -11.76
C TRP A 292 19.98 -10.72 -12.13
N ARG A 293 19.78 -10.00 -13.24
CA ARG A 293 20.70 -8.96 -13.71
C ARG A 293 20.71 -7.72 -12.81
N GLU A 294 19.57 -7.42 -12.20
CA GLU A 294 19.34 -6.19 -11.43
C GLU A 294 19.14 -6.46 -9.94
N ARG A 295 19.45 -7.69 -9.51
CA ARG A 295 19.46 -8.05 -8.09
C ARG A 295 20.44 -7.15 -7.32
N PRO A 296 20.14 -6.77 -6.07
CA PRO A 296 21.07 -6.01 -5.26
C PRO A 296 22.27 -6.85 -4.82
N LYS A 297 23.23 -6.22 -4.14
CA LYS A 297 24.21 -6.93 -3.31
C LYS A 297 23.46 -7.68 -2.22
N LEU A 298 23.64 -9.01 -2.18
CA LEU A 298 22.84 -9.88 -1.31
C LEU A 298 23.41 -10.06 0.11
N VAL A 299 24.69 -9.72 0.32
CA VAL A 299 25.36 -9.88 1.62
C VAL A 299 26.39 -8.77 1.84
N GLU A 300 26.56 -8.36 3.09
CA GLU A 300 27.67 -7.58 3.63
C GLU A 300 28.06 -8.13 5.02
N ASP A 301 29.04 -7.52 5.69
CA ASP A 301 29.40 -7.93 7.04
C ASP A 301 28.23 -7.67 8.00
N GLY A 302 27.69 -8.75 8.59
CA GLY A 302 26.52 -8.69 9.46
C GLY A 302 25.18 -8.42 8.75
N LEU A 303 25.11 -8.57 7.43
CA LEU A 303 23.89 -8.26 6.66
C LEU A 303 23.63 -9.28 5.54
N ALA A 304 22.37 -9.67 5.36
CA ALA A 304 21.89 -10.42 4.21
C ALA A 304 20.57 -9.86 3.66
N VAL A 305 20.35 -9.98 2.35
CA VAL A 305 19.13 -9.56 1.64
C VAL A 305 18.42 -10.79 1.10
N GLY A 306 17.10 -10.86 1.30
CA GLY A 306 16.24 -11.88 0.74
C GLY A 306 14.86 -11.37 0.39
N GLY A 307 13.91 -12.29 0.28
CA GLY A 307 12.55 -12.02 -0.14
C GLY A 307 12.44 -11.38 -1.51
N ALA A 308 11.38 -10.62 -1.71
CA ALA A 308 11.18 -9.88 -2.94
C ALA A 308 12.22 -8.76 -3.12
N SER A 309 12.89 -8.32 -2.04
CA SER A 309 14.00 -7.35 -2.10
C SER A 309 15.19 -7.89 -2.90
N ALA A 310 15.37 -9.21 -2.96
CA ALA A 310 16.40 -9.85 -3.79
C ALA A 310 16.09 -9.80 -5.30
N GLY A 311 14.85 -9.50 -5.70
CA GLY A 311 14.46 -9.37 -7.12
C GLY A 311 14.54 -10.66 -7.94
N LEU A 312 14.27 -11.82 -7.32
CA LEU A 312 14.41 -13.14 -7.95
C LEU A 312 13.10 -13.75 -8.45
N GLY A 313 11.98 -13.04 -8.28
CA GLY A 313 10.68 -13.46 -8.80
C GLY A 313 10.69 -13.61 -10.31
N ILE A 314 9.91 -14.57 -10.79
CA ILE A 314 9.71 -14.84 -12.21
C ILE A 314 8.25 -14.53 -12.54
N ASP A 315 8.02 -13.82 -13.64
CA ASP A 315 6.68 -13.53 -14.16
C ASP A 315 6.24 -14.66 -15.12
N LEU A 316 5.61 -14.36 -16.25
CA LEU A 316 5.26 -15.34 -17.29
C LEU A 316 6.48 -16.14 -17.80
N PRO A 317 6.34 -17.38 -18.32
CA PRO A 317 5.11 -18.16 -18.47
C PRO A 317 4.61 -18.79 -17.17
N PHE A 318 5.38 -18.73 -16.07
CA PHE A 318 5.04 -19.31 -14.77
C PHE A 318 5.29 -18.29 -13.65
N PRO A 319 4.32 -17.36 -13.41
CA PRO A 319 4.47 -16.39 -12.33
C PRO A 319 4.68 -17.07 -10.99
N ASN A 320 5.85 -16.84 -10.39
CA ASN A 320 6.25 -17.31 -9.07
C ASN A 320 7.18 -16.27 -8.41
N PHE A 321 6.60 -15.54 -7.44
CA PHE A 321 7.31 -14.54 -6.65
C PHE A 321 7.50 -14.97 -5.19
N THR A 322 6.54 -15.72 -4.62
CA THR A 322 6.55 -16.15 -3.22
C THR A 322 7.48 -17.33 -2.96
N GLY A 323 7.66 -18.22 -3.94
CA GLY A 323 8.57 -19.37 -3.84
C GLY A 323 10.02 -18.94 -3.66
N PRO A 324 10.62 -18.16 -4.60
CA PRO A 324 11.97 -17.65 -4.42
C PRO A 324 12.10 -16.77 -3.17
N ALA A 325 11.08 -15.99 -2.82
CA ALA A 325 11.09 -15.19 -1.59
C ALA A 325 11.20 -16.08 -0.34
N SER A 326 10.33 -17.07 -0.18
CA SER A 326 10.36 -17.99 0.98
C SER A 326 11.66 -18.79 1.02
N ALA A 327 12.14 -19.26 -0.15
CA ALA A 327 13.38 -20.02 -0.26
C ALA A 327 14.61 -19.24 0.21
N THR A 328 14.70 -17.94 -0.10
CA THR A 328 15.80 -17.11 0.44
C THR A 328 15.80 -17.06 1.96
N GLY A 329 14.61 -17.03 2.60
CA GLY A 329 14.50 -17.10 4.06
C GLY A 329 14.99 -18.43 4.63
N LEU A 330 14.61 -19.55 4.00
CA LEU A 330 15.07 -20.88 4.39
C LEU A 330 16.59 -21.07 4.19
N TYR A 331 17.12 -20.62 3.05
CA TYR A 331 18.56 -20.73 2.76
C TYR A 331 19.40 -19.84 3.68
N PHE A 332 18.90 -18.64 4.01
CA PHE A 332 19.53 -17.78 5.01
C PHE A 332 19.56 -18.46 6.38
N ALA A 333 18.42 -19.02 6.82
CA ALA A 333 18.32 -19.74 8.09
C ALA A 333 19.31 -20.92 8.17
N ARG A 334 19.41 -21.72 7.10
CA ARG A 334 20.38 -22.82 7.00
C ARG A 334 21.81 -22.31 7.09
N ALA A 335 22.15 -21.25 6.36
CA ALA A 335 23.50 -20.68 6.40
C ALA A 335 23.86 -20.20 7.81
N VAL A 336 22.97 -19.46 8.49
CA VAL A 336 23.21 -19.00 9.86
C VAL A 336 23.37 -20.16 10.84
N LYS A 337 22.49 -21.17 10.80
CA LYS A 337 22.60 -22.38 11.65
C LYS A 337 23.96 -23.06 11.47
N THR A 338 24.38 -23.28 10.22
CA THR A 338 25.67 -23.92 9.92
C THR A 338 26.84 -23.07 10.41
N LEU A 339 26.85 -21.77 10.12
CA LEU A 339 27.96 -20.89 10.50
C LEU A 339 28.10 -20.75 12.02
N LEU A 340 26.98 -20.60 12.75
CA LEU A 340 27.00 -20.54 14.21
C LEU A 340 27.45 -21.87 14.83
N ARG A 341 26.98 -23.01 14.31
CA ARG A 341 27.42 -24.35 14.76
C ARG A 341 28.92 -24.57 14.54
N GLU A 342 29.46 -24.05 13.44
CA GLU A 342 30.90 -24.15 13.11
C GLU A 342 31.77 -23.08 13.79
N GLY A 343 31.17 -22.17 14.58
CA GLY A 343 31.90 -21.06 15.21
C GLY A 343 32.46 -20.04 14.21
N LYS A 344 31.90 -19.98 12.99
CA LYS A 344 32.35 -19.06 11.94
C LYS A 344 31.64 -17.71 12.05
N PRO A 345 32.33 -16.59 11.78
CA PRO A 345 31.73 -15.26 11.84
C PRO A 345 30.71 -15.05 10.71
N LEU A 346 29.61 -14.37 11.03
CA LEU A 346 28.52 -13.99 10.10
C LEU A 346 28.90 -12.79 9.23
N ASN A 347 30.03 -12.88 8.56
CA ASN A 347 30.58 -11.83 7.70
C ASN A 347 30.25 -12.07 6.21
N ALA A 348 30.55 -11.10 5.36
CA ALA A 348 30.19 -11.12 3.94
C ALA A 348 30.74 -12.36 3.22
N LYS A 349 31.98 -12.77 3.55
CA LYS A 349 32.63 -13.95 2.95
C LYS A 349 31.86 -15.23 3.27
N HIS A 350 31.65 -15.52 4.54
CA HIS A 350 30.98 -16.76 4.94
C HIS A 350 29.50 -16.80 4.53
N LEU A 351 28.80 -15.67 4.58
CA LEU A 351 27.43 -15.57 4.08
C LEU A 351 27.38 -15.71 2.55
N SER A 352 28.39 -15.23 1.82
CA SER A 352 28.48 -15.47 0.37
C SER A 352 28.67 -16.96 0.07
N ASP A 353 29.58 -17.63 0.77
CA ASP A 353 29.91 -19.04 0.55
C ASP A 353 28.75 -19.96 0.98
N SER A 354 28.00 -19.60 2.02
CA SER A 354 26.94 -20.46 2.56
C SER A 354 25.54 -20.11 2.06
N TYR A 355 25.14 -18.84 2.07
CA TYR A 355 23.80 -18.40 1.65
C TYR A 355 23.73 -18.10 0.15
N VAL A 356 24.63 -17.26 -0.38
CA VAL A 356 24.55 -16.83 -1.79
C VAL A 356 24.90 -17.95 -2.76
N ALA A 357 25.91 -18.78 -2.46
CA ALA A 357 26.24 -19.95 -3.28
C ALA A 357 25.07 -20.95 -3.32
N THR A 358 24.49 -21.29 -2.17
CA THR A 358 23.30 -22.16 -2.07
C THR A 358 22.14 -21.59 -2.88
N LEU A 359 21.84 -20.30 -2.74
CA LEU A 359 20.79 -19.64 -3.52
C LEU A 359 21.09 -19.69 -5.02
N ARG A 360 22.33 -19.39 -5.44
CA ARG A 360 22.75 -19.42 -6.84
C ARG A 360 22.55 -20.80 -7.44
N ASP A 361 22.89 -21.85 -6.70
CA ASP A 361 22.92 -23.23 -7.19
C ASP A 361 21.56 -23.95 -7.02
N SER A 362 20.66 -23.36 -6.21
CA SER A 362 19.26 -23.77 -6.09
C SER A 362 18.47 -23.67 -7.41
N VAL A 363 17.28 -24.29 -7.44
CA VAL A 363 16.34 -24.18 -8.56
C VAL A 363 15.98 -22.72 -8.87
N TYR A 364 15.72 -21.88 -7.86
CA TYR A 364 15.34 -20.48 -8.09
C TYR A 364 16.50 -19.65 -8.65
N GLY A 365 17.72 -19.84 -8.12
CA GLY A 365 18.90 -19.13 -8.63
C GLY A 365 19.26 -19.55 -10.06
N ARG A 366 19.11 -20.84 -10.39
CA ARG A 366 19.27 -21.33 -11.78
C ARG A 366 18.19 -20.77 -12.70
N ASN A 367 16.93 -20.74 -12.27
CA ASN A 367 15.80 -20.22 -13.05
C ASN A 367 15.94 -18.72 -13.32
N ALA A 368 16.23 -17.91 -12.29
CA ALA A 368 16.43 -16.48 -12.43
C ALA A 368 17.61 -16.15 -13.36
N ARG A 369 18.69 -16.95 -13.34
CA ARG A 369 19.83 -16.82 -14.26
C ARG A 369 19.48 -17.20 -15.70
N HIS A 370 18.72 -18.27 -15.88
CA HIS A 370 18.28 -18.73 -17.20
C HIS A 370 17.40 -17.67 -17.86
N LEU A 371 16.42 -17.14 -17.11
CA LEU A 371 15.44 -16.16 -17.56
C LEU A 371 15.90 -14.70 -17.41
N ALA A 372 17.19 -14.45 -17.23
CA ALA A 372 17.73 -13.12 -16.96
C ALA A 372 17.44 -12.06 -18.05
N GLN A 373 17.07 -12.47 -19.27
CA GLN A 373 16.69 -11.57 -20.37
C GLN A 373 15.17 -11.34 -20.47
N TRP A 374 14.40 -12.22 -19.86
CA TRP A 374 12.96 -12.29 -20.04
C TRP A 374 12.19 -11.03 -19.61
N PRO A 375 12.48 -10.41 -18.45
CA PRO A 375 11.77 -9.20 -18.04
C PRO A 375 11.89 -8.05 -19.04
N ALA A 376 13.08 -7.87 -19.62
CA ALA A 376 13.33 -6.82 -20.60
C ALA A 376 12.66 -7.10 -21.96
N TYR A 377 12.48 -8.37 -22.35
CA TYR A 377 11.69 -8.74 -23.52
C TYR A 377 10.21 -8.39 -23.29
N PHE A 378 9.67 -8.79 -22.15
CA PHE A 378 8.27 -8.58 -21.77
C PHE A 378 7.87 -7.09 -21.82
N GLY A 379 8.68 -6.22 -21.22
CA GLY A 379 8.42 -4.78 -21.22
C GLY A 379 8.54 -4.10 -22.60
N ARG A 380 9.36 -4.65 -23.51
CA ARG A 380 9.65 -4.03 -24.82
C ARG A 380 8.88 -4.65 -25.99
N SER A 381 8.26 -5.81 -25.80
CA SER A 381 7.55 -6.49 -26.88
C SER A 381 6.41 -5.63 -27.40
N ARG A 382 6.36 -5.44 -28.72
CA ARG A 382 5.28 -4.77 -29.44
C ARG A 382 4.27 -5.76 -30.04
N VAL A 383 4.62 -7.04 -30.06
CA VAL A 383 3.87 -8.09 -30.73
C VAL A 383 3.10 -8.93 -29.73
N LEU A 384 3.73 -9.34 -28.62
CA LEU A 384 3.14 -10.22 -27.60
C LEU A 384 1.84 -9.66 -27.00
N PHE A 385 1.80 -8.36 -26.69
CA PHE A 385 0.60 -7.65 -26.20
C PHE A 385 -0.12 -6.87 -27.30
N GLY A 386 0.40 -6.91 -28.51
CA GLY A 386 -0.17 -6.25 -29.67
C GLY A 386 -0.86 -7.29 -30.56
N ARG A 387 -0.18 -7.64 -31.64
CA ARG A 387 -0.78 -8.45 -32.70
C ARG A 387 -1.01 -9.90 -32.32
N THR A 388 -0.29 -10.45 -31.34
CA THR A 388 -0.44 -11.87 -30.95
C THR A 388 -1.88 -12.19 -30.49
N PRO A 389 -2.48 -11.48 -29.51
CA PRO A 389 -3.89 -11.67 -29.16
C PRO A 389 -4.84 -11.52 -30.35
N ASP A 390 -4.60 -10.52 -31.22
CA ASP A 390 -5.42 -10.29 -32.42
C ASP A 390 -5.35 -11.49 -33.38
N ILE A 391 -4.14 -11.99 -33.66
CA ILE A 391 -3.92 -13.14 -34.55
C ILE A 391 -4.57 -14.39 -33.98
N LEU A 392 -4.32 -14.70 -32.71
CA LEU A 392 -4.85 -15.92 -32.07
C LEU A 392 -6.38 -15.90 -32.03
N CYS A 393 -6.98 -14.82 -31.53
CA CYS A 393 -8.42 -14.71 -31.37
C CYS A 393 -9.14 -14.57 -32.72
N GLY A 394 -8.64 -13.72 -33.62
CA GLY A 394 -9.27 -13.50 -34.92
C GLY A 394 -9.18 -14.72 -35.84
N THR A 395 -8.05 -15.43 -35.83
CA THR A 395 -7.93 -16.69 -36.60
C THR A 395 -8.89 -17.74 -36.05
N ALA A 396 -8.96 -17.89 -34.72
CA ALA A 396 -9.95 -18.77 -34.09
C ALA A 396 -11.38 -18.44 -34.50
N ARG A 397 -11.73 -17.15 -34.55
CA ARG A 397 -13.06 -16.66 -34.96
C ARG A 397 -13.42 -17.00 -36.38
N PHE A 398 -12.61 -16.60 -37.36
CA PHE A 398 -12.97 -16.80 -38.76
C PHE A 398 -12.90 -18.27 -39.19
N LEU A 399 -12.01 -19.06 -38.59
CA LEU A 399 -12.01 -20.51 -38.79
C LEU A 399 -13.25 -21.18 -38.18
N ALA A 400 -13.71 -20.74 -37.01
CA ALA A 400 -14.91 -21.30 -36.38
C ALA A 400 -16.21 -21.06 -37.17
N VAL A 401 -16.28 -19.95 -37.92
CA VAL A 401 -17.42 -19.64 -38.80
C VAL A 401 -17.38 -20.45 -40.11
N GLY A 402 -16.31 -21.22 -40.36
CA GLY A 402 -16.17 -22.09 -41.54
C GLY A 402 -15.79 -21.38 -42.85
N SER A 403 -15.51 -20.08 -42.81
CA SER A 403 -15.14 -19.29 -44.00
C SER A 403 -13.62 -19.16 -44.13
N LEU A 404 -13.02 -20.01 -44.96
CA LEU A 404 -11.60 -19.88 -45.33
C LEU A 404 -11.30 -18.55 -46.02
N VAL A 405 -12.27 -18.00 -46.75
CA VAL A 405 -12.18 -16.69 -47.42
C VAL A 405 -12.04 -15.57 -46.42
N ASP A 406 -12.87 -15.54 -45.37
CA ASP A 406 -12.80 -14.51 -44.34
C ASP A 406 -11.58 -14.67 -43.44
N ALA A 407 -11.15 -15.91 -43.17
CA ALA A 407 -9.90 -16.17 -42.47
C ALA A 407 -8.68 -15.64 -43.26
N GLY A 408 -8.63 -15.91 -44.58
CA GLY A 408 -7.61 -15.34 -45.46
C GLY A 408 -7.68 -13.80 -45.54
N ARG A 409 -8.88 -13.24 -45.68
CA ARG A 409 -9.11 -11.79 -45.70
C ARG A 409 -8.67 -11.11 -44.39
N TYR A 410 -8.92 -11.73 -43.25
CA TYR A 410 -8.46 -11.24 -41.94
C TYR A 410 -6.93 -11.25 -41.84
N LEU A 411 -6.30 -12.37 -42.25
CA LEU A 411 -4.84 -12.54 -42.22
C LEU A 411 -4.10 -11.71 -43.28
N ARG A 412 -4.79 -11.15 -44.27
CA ARG A 412 -4.24 -10.24 -45.30
C ARG A 412 -3.33 -9.16 -44.71
N GLY A 413 -3.77 -8.50 -43.64
CA GLY A 413 -3.02 -7.42 -42.98
C GLY A 413 -1.71 -7.89 -42.33
N LEU A 414 -1.62 -9.18 -41.99
CA LEU A 414 -0.40 -9.82 -41.48
C LEU A 414 0.50 -10.27 -42.64
N LEU A 415 -0.08 -10.91 -43.66
CA LEU A 415 0.66 -11.56 -44.74
C LEU A 415 1.26 -10.57 -45.75
N PHE A 416 0.59 -9.44 -46.03
CA PHE A 416 1.05 -8.46 -47.02
C PHE A 416 1.63 -7.17 -46.44
N SER A 417 1.89 -7.13 -45.13
CA SER A 417 2.60 -6.01 -44.53
C SER A 417 4.03 -6.42 -44.22
N PRO A 418 5.04 -5.98 -45.01
CA PRO A 418 6.44 -6.32 -44.74
C PRO A 418 6.89 -5.90 -43.35
N ARG A 419 6.37 -4.77 -42.85
CA ARG A 419 6.58 -4.30 -41.48
C ARG A 419 5.99 -5.26 -40.45
N ALA A 420 4.76 -5.78 -40.68
CA ALA A 420 4.12 -6.75 -39.82
C ALA A 420 4.94 -8.02 -39.65
N VAL A 421 5.35 -8.59 -40.79
CA VAL A 421 6.12 -9.83 -40.85
C VAL A 421 7.47 -9.64 -40.16
N LYS A 422 8.15 -8.51 -40.44
CA LYS A 422 9.43 -8.18 -39.78
C LYS A 422 9.29 -8.03 -38.27
N GLU A 423 8.26 -7.32 -37.80
CA GLU A 423 8.00 -7.15 -36.35
C GLU A 423 7.72 -8.51 -35.69
N LEU A 424 6.86 -9.35 -36.28
CA LEU A 424 6.55 -10.69 -35.77
C LEU A 424 7.78 -11.61 -35.75
N ALA A 425 8.55 -11.65 -36.83
CA ALA A 425 9.77 -12.45 -36.91
C ALA A 425 10.81 -11.98 -35.88
N SER A 426 11.03 -10.66 -35.77
CA SER A 426 11.97 -10.09 -34.81
C SER A 426 11.57 -10.36 -33.36
N ASP A 427 10.28 -10.25 -33.02
CA ASP A 427 9.78 -10.54 -31.68
C ASP A 427 9.86 -12.04 -31.37
N THR A 428 9.55 -12.90 -32.34
CA THR A 428 9.67 -14.36 -32.21
C THR A 428 11.13 -14.77 -31.94
N VAL A 429 12.08 -14.25 -32.73
CA VAL A 429 13.52 -14.48 -32.50
C VAL A 429 13.94 -13.96 -31.12
N SER A 430 13.47 -12.78 -30.72
CA SER A 430 13.75 -12.21 -29.40
C SER A 430 13.18 -13.08 -28.27
N SER A 431 11.99 -13.65 -28.43
CA SER A 431 11.38 -14.55 -27.45
C SER A 431 12.16 -15.87 -27.31
N ILE A 432 12.55 -16.48 -28.43
CA ILE A 432 13.36 -17.71 -28.48
C ILE A 432 14.73 -17.48 -27.83
N ALA A 433 15.36 -16.34 -28.13
CA ALA A 433 16.64 -15.96 -27.52
C ALA A 433 16.49 -15.70 -26.01
N SER A 434 15.45 -14.99 -25.59
CA SER A 434 15.21 -14.64 -24.18
C SER A 434 14.90 -15.85 -23.31
N LEU A 435 14.21 -16.87 -23.85
CA LEU A 435 13.96 -18.16 -23.21
C LEU A 435 15.08 -19.19 -23.41
N ARG A 436 16.09 -18.85 -24.24
CA ARG A 436 17.21 -19.73 -24.64
C ARG A 436 16.76 -21.06 -25.27
N LEU A 437 15.67 -21.04 -26.03
CA LEU A 437 15.10 -22.23 -26.66
C LEU A 437 15.88 -22.69 -27.89
N GLY A 438 16.66 -21.81 -28.54
CA GLY A 438 17.32 -22.10 -29.82
C GLY A 438 18.20 -23.36 -29.80
N ARG A 439 19.01 -23.55 -28.74
CA ARG A 439 19.86 -24.74 -28.62
C ARG A 439 19.06 -26.03 -28.48
N HIS A 440 17.94 -25.98 -27.75
CA HIS A 440 17.08 -27.13 -27.49
C HIS A 440 16.30 -27.53 -28.73
N LEU A 441 15.81 -26.53 -29.48
CA LEU A 441 15.17 -26.73 -30.78
C LEU A 441 16.13 -27.37 -31.78
N LEU A 442 17.33 -26.81 -31.97
CA LEU A 442 18.34 -27.35 -32.88
C LEU A 442 18.74 -28.77 -32.49
N ALA A 443 18.99 -29.02 -31.20
CA ALA A 443 19.35 -30.35 -30.70
C ALA A 443 18.25 -31.39 -30.98
N GLN A 444 16.98 -31.04 -30.84
CA GLN A 444 15.88 -31.98 -31.12
C GLN A 444 15.62 -32.17 -32.61
N LEU A 445 15.72 -31.12 -33.43
CA LEU A 445 15.55 -31.21 -34.88
C LEU A 445 16.63 -32.07 -35.54
N MET A 446 17.87 -32.03 -35.04
CA MET A 446 18.99 -32.82 -35.55
C MET A 446 19.06 -34.24 -34.96
N HIS A 447 18.22 -34.59 -33.98
CA HIS A 447 18.30 -35.88 -33.29
C HIS A 447 17.69 -37.01 -34.15
N PRO A 448 18.40 -38.12 -34.45
CA PRO A 448 17.90 -39.18 -35.33
C PRO A 448 16.56 -39.80 -34.88
N ALA A 449 16.39 -39.97 -33.56
CA ALA A 449 15.13 -40.48 -32.99
C ALA A 449 13.90 -39.57 -33.25
N THR A 450 14.10 -38.29 -33.56
CA THR A 450 13.01 -37.36 -33.89
C THR A 450 12.39 -37.72 -35.23
N ILE A 451 13.21 -37.98 -36.27
CA ILE A 451 12.75 -38.41 -37.60
C ILE A 451 11.96 -39.72 -37.49
N GLY A 452 12.50 -40.69 -36.75
CA GLY A 452 11.79 -41.95 -36.49
C GLY A 452 10.46 -41.76 -35.75
N SER A 453 10.36 -40.75 -34.88
CA SER A 453 9.10 -40.42 -34.20
C SER A 453 8.10 -39.76 -35.14
N TRP A 454 8.52 -38.85 -36.02
CA TRP A 454 7.67 -38.21 -37.01
C TRP A 454 7.04 -39.20 -37.99
N LEU A 455 7.80 -40.21 -38.42
CA LEU A 455 7.29 -41.30 -39.26
C LEU A 455 6.31 -42.20 -38.49
N ARG A 456 6.62 -42.57 -37.25
CA ARG A 456 5.71 -43.36 -36.40
C ARG A 456 4.40 -42.64 -36.09
N ASN A 457 4.45 -41.34 -35.85
CA ASN A 457 3.25 -40.53 -35.56
C ASN A 457 2.34 -40.35 -36.78
N ALA A 458 2.86 -40.52 -38.00
CA ALA A 458 2.04 -40.58 -39.20
C ALA A 458 1.25 -41.90 -39.30
N LEU A 459 1.71 -42.96 -38.62
CA LEU A 459 1.13 -44.31 -38.66
C LEU A 459 0.28 -44.66 -37.42
N LYS A 460 0.45 -43.94 -36.29
CA LYS A 460 -0.27 -44.22 -35.03
C LYS A 460 -1.39 -43.22 -34.73
N GLY A 461 -2.53 -43.74 -34.26
CA GLY A 461 -3.61 -42.95 -33.66
C GLY A 461 -3.39 -42.68 -32.16
N LYS A 462 -3.80 -41.46 -31.75
CA LYS A 462 -3.92 -40.90 -30.38
C LYS A 462 -3.04 -41.51 -29.27
N THR A 463 -2.02 -40.76 -28.84
CA THR A 463 -1.36 -40.99 -27.54
C THR A 463 -2.29 -40.57 -26.40
N ARG A 464 -2.54 -41.44 -25.43
CA ARG A 464 -3.21 -41.11 -24.17
C ARG A 464 -2.17 -40.51 -23.20
N GLY A 465 -2.50 -39.37 -22.60
CA GLY A 465 -1.77 -38.80 -21.47
C GLY A 465 -2.73 -38.61 -20.29
N ASP A 466 -2.20 -38.72 -19.06
CA ASP A 466 -3.01 -38.64 -17.83
C ASP A 466 -3.44 -37.20 -17.47
N ALA A 467 -2.76 -36.17 -17.99
CA ALA A 467 -3.07 -34.77 -17.73
C ALA A 467 -4.17 -34.24 -18.65
N ARG A 468 -5.15 -33.52 -18.08
CA ARG A 468 -6.27 -32.94 -18.84
C ARG A 468 -5.95 -31.48 -19.20
N LEU A 469 -5.75 -31.23 -20.49
CA LEU A 469 -5.65 -29.89 -21.06
C LEU A 469 -7.02 -29.44 -21.57
N ASP A 470 -7.42 -28.25 -21.18
CA ASP A 470 -8.61 -27.58 -21.68
C ASP A 470 -8.18 -26.41 -22.57
N ILE A 471 -8.50 -26.47 -23.86
CA ILE A 471 -8.23 -25.39 -24.80
C ILE A 471 -9.45 -24.48 -24.79
N ILE A 472 -9.24 -23.26 -24.32
CA ILE A 472 -10.30 -22.27 -24.14
C ILE A 472 -10.39 -21.43 -25.41
N MET A 473 -11.58 -21.38 -26.00
CA MET A 473 -11.90 -20.56 -27.17
C MET A 473 -13.27 -19.90 -26.92
N ASN A 474 -13.26 -18.72 -26.30
CA ASN A 474 -14.43 -17.91 -26.07
C ASN A 474 -14.52 -16.87 -27.19
N VAL A 475 -15.34 -17.18 -28.20
CA VAL A 475 -15.43 -16.38 -29.42
C VAL A 475 -16.89 -16.06 -29.72
N SER A 476 -17.17 -14.80 -30.08
CA SER A 476 -18.55 -14.33 -30.30
C SER A 476 -19.48 -14.59 -29.11
N GLY A 477 -18.97 -14.47 -27.88
CA GLY A 477 -19.73 -14.69 -26.64
C GLY A 477 -20.10 -16.15 -26.39
N ARG A 478 -19.51 -17.11 -27.10
CA ARG A 478 -19.75 -18.55 -26.89
C ARG A 478 -18.43 -19.29 -26.77
N ARG A 479 -18.44 -20.33 -25.94
CA ARG A 479 -17.32 -21.26 -25.83
C ARG A 479 -17.40 -22.30 -26.95
N LEU A 480 -16.37 -22.38 -27.77
CA LEU A 480 -16.27 -23.30 -28.90
C LEU A 480 -15.44 -24.53 -28.56
N ASP A 481 -15.76 -25.66 -29.21
CA ASP A 481 -14.92 -26.85 -29.18
C ASP A 481 -13.80 -26.71 -30.23
N PRO A 482 -12.51 -26.73 -29.83
CA PRO A 482 -11.40 -26.70 -30.79
C PRO A 482 -11.45 -27.81 -31.84
N ALA A 483 -12.09 -28.95 -31.53
CA ALA A 483 -12.26 -30.04 -32.49
C ALA A 483 -13.23 -29.68 -33.63
N SER A 484 -14.08 -28.67 -33.46
CA SER A 484 -15.00 -28.19 -34.49
C SER A 484 -14.33 -27.27 -35.53
N LEU A 485 -13.02 -26.99 -35.40
CA LEU A 485 -12.30 -26.18 -36.38
C LEU A 485 -12.13 -26.94 -37.72
N PRO A 486 -12.18 -26.24 -38.86
CA PRO A 486 -12.02 -26.85 -40.18
C PRO A 486 -10.74 -27.67 -40.31
N TRP A 487 -10.79 -28.70 -41.15
CA TRP A 487 -9.60 -29.46 -41.52
C TRP A 487 -8.57 -28.54 -42.22
N PRO A 488 -7.27 -28.62 -41.87
CA PRO A 488 -6.61 -29.61 -40.99
C PRO A 488 -6.49 -29.20 -39.51
N VAL A 489 -6.97 -28.01 -39.12
CA VAL A 489 -6.67 -27.39 -37.82
C VAL A 489 -7.29 -28.14 -36.65
N GLY A 490 -8.59 -28.49 -36.70
CA GLY A 490 -9.27 -29.18 -35.60
C GLY A 490 -8.67 -30.56 -35.29
N GLY A 491 -8.32 -31.32 -36.33
CA GLY A 491 -7.64 -32.61 -36.22
C GLY A 491 -6.25 -32.49 -35.61
N LEU A 492 -5.47 -31.48 -36.03
CA LEU A 492 -4.14 -31.19 -35.48
C LEU A 492 -4.21 -30.85 -33.99
N VAL A 493 -5.11 -29.92 -33.61
CA VAL A 493 -5.29 -29.50 -32.21
C VAL A 493 -5.64 -30.69 -31.33
N THR A 494 -6.58 -31.52 -31.76
CA THR A 494 -7.00 -32.73 -31.03
C THR A 494 -5.84 -33.72 -30.86
N ARG A 495 -5.01 -33.89 -31.89
CA ARG A 495 -3.87 -34.82 -31.88
C ARG A 495 -2.71 -34.33 -31.02
N LEU A 496 -2.42 -33.02 -31.02
CA LEU A 496 -1.33 -32.44 -30.24
C LEU A 496 -1.71 -32.12 -28.79
N SER A 497 -2.99 -32.08 -28.45
CA SER A 497 -3.48 -31.75 -27.10
C SER A 497 -2.82 -32.55 -25.97
N PRO A 498 -2.63 -33.88 -26.05
CA PRO A 498 -1.94 -34.64 -25.00
C PRO A 498 -0.46 -34.25 -24.84
N ALA A 499 0.24 -33.98 -25.94
CA ALA A 499 1.63 -33.54 -25.91
C ALA A 499 1.77 -32.12 -25.36
N LEU A 500 0.83 -31.22 -25.70
CA LEU A 500 0.73 -29.90 -25.11
C LEU A 500 0.46 -29.97 -23.60
N ALA A 501 -0.44 -30.85 -23.16
CA ALA A 501 -0.72 -31.08 -21.74
C ALA A 501 0.56 -31.48 -20.99
N GLN A 502 1.30 -32.45 -21.53
CA GLN A 502 2.53 -32.94 -20.92
C GLN A 502 3.64 -31.87 -20.92
N ALA A 503 3.80 -31.11 -22.01
CA ALA A 503 4.79 -30.04 -22.10
C ALA A 503 4.50 -28.90 -21.13
N ILE A 504 3.23 -28.46 -21.03
CA ILE A 504 2.83 -27.42 -20.07
C ILE A 504 2.99 -27.95 -18.64
N SER A 505 2.62 -29.20 -18.37
CA SER A 505 2.82 -29.82 -17.06
C SER A 505 4.29 -29.86 -16.65
N ALA A 506 5.22 -30.14 -17.58
CA ALA A 506 6.65 -30.09 -17.31
C ALA A 506 7.14 -28.67 -16.97
N VAL A 507 6.64 -27.64 -17.66
CA VAL A 507 6.98 -26.23 -17.38
C VAL A 507 6.41 -25.77 -16.05
N TYR A 508 5.18 -26.20 -15.72
CA TYR A 508 4.47 -25.79 -14.51
C TYR A 508 4.82 -26.59 -13.26
N ALA A 509 5.43 -27.76 -13.40
CA ALA A 509 5.78 -28.62 -12.28
C ALA A 509 6.51 -27.84 -11.18
N ASN A 510 5.93 -27.80 -9.97
CA ASN A 510 6.57 -27.19 -8.80
C ASN A 510 7.56 -28.17 -8.14
N ASN A 511 8.62 -28.50 -8.87
CA ASN A 511 9.65 -29.45 -8.45
C ASN A 511 11.06 -28.84 -8.51
N ALA A 512 12.06 -29.61 -8.12
CA ALA A 512 13.47 -29.18 -8.07
C ALA A 512 14.14 -29.01 -9.45
N ASP A 513 13.46 -29.36 -10.55
CA ASP A 513 14.02 -29.27 -11.89
C ASP A 513 14.19 -27.80 -12.32
N PRO A 514 15.36 -27.40 -12.84
CA PRO A 514 15.57 -26.06 -13.33
C PRO A 514 14.79 -25.79 -14.62
N MET A 515 14.43 -24.53 -14.85
CA MET A 515 13.67 -24.05 -16.01
C MET A 515 14.30 -24.47 -17.34
N ASP A 516 15.63 -24.52 -17.41
CA ASP A 516 16.34 -24.99 -18.59
C ASP A 516 16.01 -26.45 -18.97
N ALA A 517 15.95 -27.33 -17.96
CA ALA A 517 15.55 -28.72 -18.16
C ALA A 517 14.07 -28.83 -18.51
N LYS A 518 13.21 -28.09 -17.80
CA LYS A 518 11.76 -28.03 -18.07
C LYS A 518 11.45 -27.59 -19.50
N LEU A 519 12.13 -26.54 -19.99
CA LEU A 519 11.98 -26.07 -21.36
C LEU A 519 12.56 -27.06 -22.38
N ALA A 520 13.67 -27.73 -22.07
CA ALA A 520 14.22 -28.78 -22.93
C ALA A 520 13.26 -29.97 -23.06
N ASP A 521 12.65 -30.40 -21.97
CA ASP A 521 11.62 -31.43 -21.93
C ASP A 521 10.39 -31.04 -22.75
N ALA A 522 9.88 -29.82 -22.52
CA ALA A 522 8.74 -29.30 -23.26
C ALA A 522 9.01 -29.24 -24.78
N VAL A 523 10.18 -28.73 -25.18
CA VAL A 523 10.59 -28.71 -26.60
C VAL A 523 10.70 -30.12 -27.16
N ARG A 524 11.29 -31.06 -26.43
CA ARG A 524 11.40 -32.47 -26.85
C ARG A 524 10.03 -33.10 -27.06
N ILE A 525 9.12 -32.93 -26.11
CA ILE A 525 7.75 -33.47 -26.17
C ILE A 525 7.03 -32.90 -27.39
N LEU A 526 7.05 -31.58 -27.57
CA LEU A 526 6.34 -30.91 -28.68
C LEU A 526 6.93 -31.28 -30.03
N VAL A 527 8.25 -31.16 -30.22
CA VAL A 527 8.90 -31.45 -31.50
C VAL A 527 8.69 -32.91 -31.90
N ARG A 528 8.79 -33.87 -30.96
CA ARG A 528 8.61 -35.30 -31.26
C ARG A 528 7.14 -35.71 -31.42
N SER A 529 6.18 -34.87 -31.05
CA SER A 529 4.74 -35.12 -31.23
C SER A 529 4.22 -34.75 -32.62
N LEU A 530 5.00 -33.98 -33.39
CA LEU A 530 4.72 -33.71 -34.80
C LEU A 530 4.82 -34.99 -35.62
N SER A 531 4.13 -35.02 -36.75
CA SER A 531 4.20 -36.05 -37.79
C SER A 531 4.78 -35.44 -39.06
N VAL A 532 5.29 -36.28 -39.97
CA VAL A 532 5.75 -35.80 -41.29
C VAL A 532 4.62 -35.14 -42.08
N ILE A 533 3.36 -35.56 -41.85
CA ILE A 533 2.18 -34.98 -42.49
C ILE A 533 1.98 -33.53 -42.04
N ASP A 534 2.13 -33.23 -40.75
CA ASP A 534 1.95 -31.84 -40.25
C ASP A 534 2.99 -30.89 -40.83
N LEU A 535 4.23 -31.37 -40.99
CA LEU A 535 5.34 -30.58 -41.54
C LEU A 535 5.11 -30.19 -43.00
N VAL A 536 4.24 -30.91 -43.72
CA VAL A 536 3.86 -30.61 -45.11
C VAL A 536 2.53 -29.85 -45.17
N VAL A 537 1.51 -30.33 -44.44
CA VAL A 537 0.15 -29.79 -44.49
C VAL A 537 0.07 -28.38 -43.92
N LEU A 538 0.79 -28.07 -42.84
CA LEU A 538 0.74 -26.72 -42.23
C LEU A 538 1.30 -25.63 -43.16
N PRO A 539 2.50 -25.78 -43.77
CA PRO A 539 2.98 -24.82 -44.76
C PRO A 539 2.05 -24.68 -45.98
N LEU A 540 1.53 -25.79 -46.52
CA LEU A 540 0.59 -25.76 -47.64
C LEU A 540 -0.71 -25.01 -47.29
N TYR A 541 -1.24 -25.24 -46.09
CA TYR A 541 -2.41 -24.53 -45.59
C TYR A 541 -2.13 -23.02 -45.41
N GLY A 542 -0.95 -22.66 -44.91
CA GLY A 542 -0.51 -21.27 -44.84
C GLY A 542 -0.41 -20.60 -46.23
N LEU A 543 0.13 -21.31 -47.23
CA LEU A 543 0.20 -20.84 -48.61
C LEU A 543 -1.20 -20.68 -49.23
N ALA A 544 -2.12 -21.60 -48.96
CA ALA A 544 -3.51 -21.49 -49.40
C ALA A 544 -4.20 -20.25 -48.80
N LEU A 545 -4.04 -20.00 -47.50
CA LEU A 545 -4.55 -18.79 -46.86
C LEU A 545 -3.93 -17.52 -47.44
N ALA A 546 -2.64 -17.54 -47.80
CA ALA A 546 -1.98 -16.42 -48.47
C ALA A 546 -2.51 -16.17 -49.88
N ALA A 547 -2.78 -17.22 -50.66
CA ALA A 547 -3.41 -17.09 -51.98
C ALA A 547 -4.83 -16.52 -51.87
N ILE A 548 -5.63 -16.99 -50.90
CA ILE A 548 -6.97 -16.46 -50.61
C ILE A 548 -6.89 -14.99 -50.16
N ALA A 549 -5.94 -14.64 -49.30
CA ALA A 549 -5.71 -13.26 -48.88
C ALA A 549 -5.40 -12.37 -50.09
N ALA A 550 -4.59 -12.83 -51.05
CA ALA A 550 -4.25 -12.09 -52.27
C ALA A 550 -5.48 -11.88 -53.15
N GLY A 551 -6.25 -12.95 -53.38
CA GLY A 551 -7.47 -12.89 -54.18
C GLY A 551 -8.50 -11.93 -53.58
N THR A 552 -8.72 -11.98 -52.27
CA THR A 552 -9.64 -11.05 -51.59
C THR A 552 -9.13 -9.61 -51.61
N ALA A 553 -7.81 -9.38 -51.54
CA ALA A 553 -7.23 -8.04 -51.70
C ALA A 553 -7.51 -7.44 -53.08
N VAL A 554 -7.29 -8.23 -54.14
CA VAL A 554 -7.55 -7.82 -55.52
C VAL A 554 -9.05 -7.54 -55.72
N TRP A 555 -9.91 -8.40 -55.17
CA TRP A 555 -11.35 -8.25 -55.25
C TRP A 555 -11.86 -6.98 -54.54
N ASP A 556 -11.39 -6.70 -53.33
CA ASP A 556 -11.78 -5.50 -52.59
C ASP A 556 -11.28 -4.23 -53.30
N ALA A 557 -10.06 -4.26 -53.86
CA ALA A 557 -9.52 -3.16 -54.67
C ALA A 557 -10.37 -2.91 -55.92
N PHE A 558 -10.77 -3.97 -56.62
CA PHE A 558 -11.69 -3.88 -57.75
C PHE A 558 -13.04 -3.25 -57.34
N ARG A 559 -13.62 -3.72 -56.23
CA ARG A 559 -14.90 -3.19 -55.71
C ARG A 559 -14.83 -1.73 -55.30
N TYR A 560 -13.71 -1.30 -54.73
CA TYR A 560 -13.51 0.09 -54.30
C TYR A 560 -13.19 1.02 -55.47
N PHE A 561 -12.22 0.67 -56.32
CA PHE A 561 -11.75 1.57 -57.38
C PHE A 561 -12.62 1.53 -58.64
N ILE A 562 -13.13 0.35 -59.02
CA ILE A 562 -13.89 0.15 -60.26
C ILE A 562 -15.39 0.22 -59.99
N VAL A 563 -15.91 -0.57 -59.04
CA VAL A 563 -17.36 -0.63 -58.74
C VAL A 563 -17.83 0.53 -57.85
N LYS A 564 -16.91 1.33 -57.30
CA LYS A 564 -17.20 2.46 -56.39
C LYS A 564 -18.10 2.08 -55.22
N THR A 565 -17.88 0.89 -54.65
CA THR A 565 -18.64 0.41 -53.49
C THR A 565 -18.47 1.39 -52.32
N PRO A 566 -19.56 1.93 -51.73
CA PRO A 566 -19.47 2.83 -50.58
C PRO A 566 -18.78 2.18 -49.37
N ALA A 567 -18.04 2.98 -48.60
CA ALA A 567 -17.28 2.51 -47.44
C ALA A 567 -18.17 1.83 -46.38
N GLU A 568 -19.41 2.30 -46.22
CA GLU A 568 -20.40 1.71 -45.30
C GLU A 568 -20.74 0.25 -45.66
N LYS A 569 -20.88 -0.05 -46.96
CA LYS A 569 -21.11 -1.42 -47.44
C LYS A 569 -19.88 -2.31 -47.28
N MET A 570 -18.68 -1.72 -47.32
CA MET A 570 -17.44 -2.45 -47.00
C MET A 570 -17.31 -2.72 -45.50
N LEU A 571 -17.72 -1.79 -44.65
CA LEU A 571 -17.73 -1.98 -43.18
C LEU A 571 -18.72 -3.05 -42.73
N ALA A 572 -19.80 -3.27 -43.49
CA ALA A 572 -20.74 -4.36 -43.25
C ALA A 572 -20.11 -5.77 -43.48
N GLU A 573 -18.94 -5.87 -44.11
CA GLU A 573 -18.27 -7.16 -44.26
C GLU A 573 -17.78 -7.69 -42.90
N PRO A 574 -17.91 -9.01 -42.63
CA PRO A 574 -17.61 -9.58 -41.32
C PRO A 574 -16.22 -9.23 -40.76
N VAL A 575 -15.20 -9.21 -41.62
CA VAL A 575 -13.82 -8.88 -41.23
C VAL A 575 -13.66 -7.41 -40.85
N MET A 576 -14.29 -6.49 -41.60
CA MET A 576 -14.20 -5.06 -41.35
C MET A 576 -15.01 -4.67 -40.11
N ALA A 577 -16.23 -5.22 -39.96
CA ALA A 577 -17.04 -5.06 -38.76
C ALA A 577 -16.30 -5.55 -37.50
N TYR A 578 -15.62 -6.71 -37.60
CA TYR A 578 -14.80 -7.24 -36.50
C TYR A 578 -13.61 -6.33 -36.16
N GLN A 579 -12.92 -5.78 -37.16
CA GLN A 579 -11.82 -4.83 -36.92
C GLN A 579 -12.28 -3.53 -36.26
N GLU A 580 -13.47 -3.03 -36.62
CA GLU A 580 -14.07 -1.87 -35.95
C GLU A 580 -14.49 -2.21 -34.53
N ALA A 581 -15.13 -3.36 -34.30
CA ALA A 581 -15.46 -3.83 -32.95
C ALA A 581 -14.22 -3.96 -32.05
N LEU A 582 -13.09 -4.46 -32.58
CA LEU A 582 -11.80 -4.47 -31.87
C LEU A 582 -11.29 -3.06 -31.57
N ARG A 583 -11.48 -2.10 -32.48
CA ARG A 583 -11.09 -0.70 -32.24
C ARG A 583 -11.90 -0.11 -31.09
N THR A 584 -13.23 -0.25 -31.12
CA THR A 584 -14.13 0.26 -30.07
C THR A 584 -13.88 -0.43 -28.73
N ALA A 585 -13.74 -1.76 -28.70
CA ALA A 585 -13.55 -2.51 -27.47
C ALA A 585 -12.21 -2.23 -26.76
N ARG A 586 -11.24 -1.62 -27.45
CA ARG A 586 -9.94 -1.20 -26.87
C ARG A 586 -9.95 0.24 -26.39
N ASP A 587 -10.99 1.02 -26.69
CA ASP A 587 -11.04 2.43 -26.32
C ASP A 587 -11.30 2.59 -24.82
N LEU A 588 -10.24 2.96 -24.10
CA LEU A 588 -10.29 3.13 -22.66
C LEU A 588 -11.05 4.42 -22.27
N ASP A 589 -11.18 5.40 -23.16
CA ASP A 589 -11.91 6.65 -22.89
C ASP A 589 -13.44 6.46 -22.91
N ALA A 590 -13.91 5.42 -23.59
CA ALA A 590 -15.31 5.01 -23.59
C ALA A 590 -15.73 4.34 -22.27
N VAL A 591 -14.77 3.82 -21.49
CA VAL A 591 -15.06 3.09 -20.25
C VAL A 591 -15.53 4.06 -19.16
N ARG A 592 -16.64 3.71 -18.53
CA ARG A 592 -17.23 4.45 -17.41
C ARG A 592 -17.14 3.58 -16.15
N PRO A 593 -16.35 3.98 -15.14
CA PRO A 593 -16.26 3.21 -13.91
C PRO A 593 -17.61 3.12 -13.19
N ALA A 594 -17.96 1.92 -12.72
CA ALA A 594 -19.22 1.68 -12.02
C ALA A 594 -19.28 2.33 -10.63
N ALA A 595 -18.13 2.48 -9.98
CA ALA A 595 -17.97 3.15 -8.69
C ALA A 595 -16.75 4.08 -8.76
N GLY A 596 -16.82 5.22 -8.07
CA GLY A 596 -15.71 6.17 -7.98
C GLY A 596 -14.51 5.56 -7.24
N LEU A 597 -13.30 6.03 -7.57
CA LEU A 597 -12.06 5.56 -6.97
C LEU A 597 -12.09 5.66 -5.44
N GLU A 598 -12.67 6.74 -4.89
CA GLU A 598 -12.80 6.96 -3.45
C GLU A 598 -13.62 5.84 -2.78
N THR A 599 -14.68 5.35 -3.44
CA THR A 599 -15.48 4.23 -2.95
C THR A 599 -14.65 2.94 -2.92
N LYS A 600 -13.82 2.71 -3.95
CA LYS A 600 -12.93 1.55 -4.00
C LYS A 600 -11.85 1.62 -2.93
N LEU A 601 -11.24 2.78 -2.73
CA LEU A 601 -10.24 2.99 -1.70
C LEU A 601 -10.85 2.80 -0.29
N ALA A 602 -12.08 3.26 -0.06
CA ALA A 602 -12.79 3.13 1.20
C ALA A 602 -13.07 1.68 1.63
N THR A 603 -12.90 0.69 0.75
CA THR A 603 -12.94 -0.74 1.13
C THR A 603 -11.79 -1.14 2.07
N ASN A 604 -10.72 -0.34 2.14
CA ASN A 604 -9.62 -0.57 3.06
C ASN A 604 -9.75 0.28 4.33
N THR A 605 -9.15 -0.17 5.43
CA THR A 605 -9.06 0.63 6.66
C THR A 605 -7.80 1.49 6.64
N TYR A 606 -7.96 2.81 6.82
CA TYR A 606 -6.86 3.77 6.92
C TYR A 606 -6.71 4.28 8.34
N HIS A 607 -5.48 4.40 8.81
CA HIS A 607 -5.12 5.36 9.84
C HIS A 607 -4.29 6.45 9.15
N VAL A 608 -4.93 7.60 8.93
CA VAL A 608 -4.27 8.75 8.31
C VAL A 608 -3.36 9.36 9.36
N GLY A 609 -2.08 9.49 9.02
CA GLY A 609 -1.12 10.06 9.94
C GLY A 609 -1.43 11.52 10.30
N SER A 610 -0.72 12.07 11.28
CA SER A 610 -0.81 13.52 11.59
C SER A 610 -0.01 14.40 10.60
N VAL A 611 0.94 13.80 9.88
CA VAL A 611 1.84 14.46 8.93
C VAL A 611 1.98 13.63 7.66
N SER A 612 2.10 14.31 6.52
CA SER A 612 2.35 13.64 5.23
C SER A 612 3.64 12.81 5.27
N HIS A 613 3.51 11.56 4.88
CA HIS A 613 4.64 10.65 4.65
C HIS A 613 5.24 10.82 3.25
N ILE A 614 4.60 11.60 2.39
CA ILE A 614 5.05 11.88 1.03
C ILE A 614 5.52 13.32 0.97
N ARG A 615 6.75 13.52 0.51
CA ARG A 615 7.27 14.86 0.19
C ARG A 615 7.65 14.90 -1.28
N THR A 616 7.24 15.95 -1.96
CA THR A 616 7.59 16.22 -3.35
C THR A 616 8.73 17.23 -3.39
N LEU A 617 9.85 16.84 -4.01
CA LEU A 617 11.05 17.67 -4.12
C LEU A 617 11.01 18.40 -5.46
N TRP A 618 10.28 19.53 -5.52
CA TRP A 618 10.29 20.43 -6.68
C TRP A 618 11.02 21.72 -6.31
N PRO A 619 12.29 21.87 -6.69
CA PRO A 619 12.95 23.15 -6.61
C PRO A 619 12.40 24.06 -7.73
N ILE A 620 12.18 25.35 -7.41
CA ILE A 620 11.85 26.47 -8.33
C ILE A 620 10.34 26.76 -8.48
N PRO A 621 9.90 28.05 -8.46
CA PRO A 621 8.50 28.43 -8.66
C PRO A 621 7.89 27.86 -9.95
N VAL A 622 6.63 27.42 -9.84
CA VAL A 622 5.75 26.80 -10.85
C VAL A 622 5.81 27.43 -12.26
N ALA A 623 6.24 28.69 -12.38
CA ALA A 623 6.34 29.42 -13.64
C ALA A 623 7.45 28.93 -14.61
N SER A 624 8.45 28.18 -14.16
CA SER A 624 9.62 27.85 -14.98
C SER A 624 9.70 26.41 -15.53
N HIS A 625 8.70 25.56 -15.33
CA HIS A 625 8.75 24.17 -15.81
C HIS A 625 7.59 23.81 -16.77
N PRO A 626 7.82 23.87 -18.10
CA PRO A 626 6.97 23.21 -19.10
C PRO A 626 6.83 21.69 -18.88
N ASP A 627 7.73 21.08 -18.10
CA ASP A 627 7.76 19.64 -17.83
C ASP A 627 6.87 19.18 -16.68
N MET A 628 6.30 20.08 -15.86
CA MET A 628 5.48 19.65 -14.73
C MET A 628 4.19 18.97 -15.21
N ALA A 629 3.54 19.50 -16.25
CA ALA A 629 2.42 18.85 -16.94
C ALA A 629 2.80 17.49 -17.57
N ARG A 630 4.09 17.22 -17.76
CA ARG A 630 4.63 15.97 -18.33
C ARG A 630 5.15 14.98 -17.28
N SER A 631 5.11 15.34 -15.98
CA SER A 631 5.51 14.44 -14.90
C SER A 631 4.65 13.17 -14.91
N SER A 632 5.27 12.02 -14.69
CA SER A 632 4.53 10.76 -14.65
C SER A 632 3.68 10.56 -13.40
N LEU A 633 3.86 11.40 -12.37
CA LEU A 633 3.13 11.30 -11.11
C LEU A 633 1.61 11.39 -11.27
N TRP A 634 1.14 12.14 -12.28
CA TRP A 634 -0.30 12.34 -12.53
C TRP A 634 -1.04 11.08 -12.96
N TRP A 635 -0.34 10.11 -13.56
CA TRP A 635 -0.95 8.89 -14.09
C TRP A 635 -0.28 7.60 -13.60
N ILE A 636 0.78 7.67 -12.80
CA ILE A 636 1.42 6.47 -12.21
C ILE A 636 0.81 6.08 -10.87
N CYS A 637 0.10 7.00 -10.22
CA CYS A 637 -0.50 6.78 -8.92
C CYS A 637 -1.93 6.23 -9.08
N PRO A 638 -2.19 4.96 -8.69
CA PRO A 638 -3.51 4.37 -8.80
C PRO A 638 -4.52 4.89 -7.76
N ALA A 639 -4.06 5.69 -6.79
CA ALA A 639 -4.88 6.26 -5.73
C ALA A 639 -5.06 7.78 -5.87
N ARG A 640 -4.68 8.37 -7.02
CA ARG A 640 -4.75 9.82 -7.30
C ARG A 640 -4.22 10.69 -6.15
N VAL A 641 -3.11 10.27 -5.55
CA VAL A 641 -2.39 11.07 -4.54
C VAL A 641 -1.90 12.36 -5.15
N TYR A 642 -1.48 12.35 -6.42
CA TYR A 642 -0.99 13.53 -7.12
C TYR A 642 -2.03 13.96 -8.14
N ALA A 643 -2.46 15.21 -8.09
CA ALA A 643 -3.32 15.81 -9.10
C ALA A 643 -2.73 17.14 -9.58
N TYR A 644 -2.93 17.41 -10.87
CA TYR A 644 -2.49 18.61 -11.54
C TYR A 644 -3.66 19.21 -12.32
N ASP A 645 -4.17 20.34 -11.83
CA ASP A 645 -5.27 21.07 -12.43
C ASP A 645 -4.71 22.27 -13.21
N ALA A 646 -4.75 22.24 -14.53
CA ALA A 646 -4.36 23.35 -15.39
C ALA A 646 -5.61 24.11 -15.89
N PRO A 647 -6.06 25.18 -15.21
CA PRO A 647 -7.07 26.06 -15.79
C PRO A 647 -6.52 26.72 -17.06
N LEU A 648 -7.42 27.03 -17.99
CA LEU A 648 -7.18 27.62 -19.33
C LEU A 648 -6.25 28.86 -19.36
N ALA A 649 -5.89 29.44 -18.20
CA ALA A 649 -5.05 30.62 -18.03
C ALA A 649 -3.59 30.35 -17.57
N GLY A 650 -3.07 29.12 -17.72
CA GLY A 650 -1.62 28.88 -17.74
C GLY A 650 -0.89 28.79 -16.38
N ARG A 651 -1.61 28.67 -15.26
CA ARG A 651 -1.01 28.33 -13.95
C ARG A 651 -1.63 27.05 -13.41
N GLY A 652 -0.94 25.93 -13.57
CA GLY A 652 -1.42 24.66 -13.04
C GLY A 652 -1.27 24.57 -11.52
N LYS A 653 -2.33 24.15 -10.83
CA LYS A 653 -2.36 23.86 -9.38
C LYS A 653 -1.98 22.39 -9.18
N VAL A 654 -0.96 22.14 -8.36
CA VAL A 654 -0.61 20.78 -7.92
C VAL A 654 -1.24 20.53 -6.56
N SER A 655 -1.91 19.40 -6.40
CA SER A 655 -2.38 18.89 -5.10
C SER A 655 -1.74 17.53 -4.80
N VAL A 656 -1.41 17.33 -3.53
CA VAL A 656 -0.86 16.07 -3.00
C VAL A 656 -1.76 15.59 -1.87
N ASN A 657 -2.69 14.70 -2.22
CA ASN A 657 -3.68 14.08 -1.33
C ASN A 657 -3.08 12.79 -0.74
N TRP A 658 -2.05 12.94 0.09
CA TRP A 658 -1.27 11.84 0.64
C TRP A 658 -2.08 10.92 1.57
N GLU A 659 -3.21 11.41 2.09
CA GLU A 659 -4.21 10.64 2.83
C GLU A 659 -4.78 9.47 2.00
N ASN A 660 -4.85 9.63 0.67
CA ASN A 660 -5.31 8.57 -0.24
C ASN A 660 -4.27 7.48 -0.46
N CYS A 661 -3.02 7.66 0.01
CA CYS A 661 -1.94 6.74 -0.32
C CYS A 661 -2.22 5.33 0.21
N ILE A 662 -2.26 4.38 -0.71
CA ILE A 662 -2.40 2.95 -0.45
C ILE A 662 -1.07 2.22 -0.26
N LYS A 663 0.01 2.97 -0.01
CA LYS A 663 1.37 2.44 0.20
C LYS A 663 1.83 1.47 -0.90
N CYS A 664 1.47 1.75 -2.16
CA CYS A 664 1.88 0.93 -3.31
C CYS A 664 3.36 1.11 -3.70
N GLU A 665 4.00 2.19 -3.20
CA GLU A 665 5.41 2.54 -3.40
C GLU A 665 5.81 2.81 -4.88
N SER A 666 4.84 2.94 -5.80
CA SER A 666 5.12 3.17 -7.24
C SER A 666 5.62 4.56 -7.57
N CYS A 667 5.13 5.59 -6.89
CA CYS A 667 5.43 7.00 -7.19
C CYS A 667 6.92 7.35 -7.05
N TRP A 668 7.53 6.98 -5.93
CA TRP A 668 8.94 7.26 -5.66
C TRP A 668 9.89 6.33 -6.43
N ARG A 669 9.41 5.17 -6.88
CA ARG A 669 10.19 4.32 -7.81
C ARG A 669 10.09 4.81 -9.25
N ALA A 670 9.01 5.46 -9.64
CA ALA A 670 8.86 6.07 -10.97
C ALA A 670 9.58 7.43 -11.11
N GLU A 671 9.60 8.23 -10.04
CA GLU A 671 10.24 9.55 -9.98
C GLU A 671 11.08 9.70 -8.71
N PRO A 672 12.19 8.94 -8.57
CA PRO A 672 12.98 8.91 -7.33
C PRO A 672 13.66 10.24 -6.98
N ALA A 673 13.84 11.13 -7.95
CA ALA A 673 14.36 12.48 -7.71
C ALA A 673 13.27 13.45 -7.24
N GLY A 674 12.01 13.22 -7.62
CA GLY A 674 10.89 14.14 -7.37
C GLY A 674 10.01 13.76 -6.18
N VAL A 675 10.06 12.51 -5.71
CA VAL A 675 9.24 12.03 -4.60
C VAL A 675 10.09 11.34 -3.54
N LEU A 676 10.01 11.85 -2.33
CA LEU A 676 10.47 11.18 -1.12
C LEU A 676 9.27 10.53 -0.43
N TRP A 677 9.25 9.20 -0.40
CA TRP A 677 8.23 8.42 0.28
C TRP A 677 8.80 7.87 1.60
N GLY A 678 8.28 8.38 2.72
CA GLY A 678 8.76 8.10 4.06
C GLY A 678 7.99 6.98 4.76
N ARG A 679 8.70 6.15 5.52
CA ARG A 679 8.11 5.10 6.41
C ARG A 679 8.00 5.53 7.88
N PHE A 680 8.37 6.77 8.18
CA PHE A 680 8.55 7.30 9.54
C PHE A 680 7.30 7.95 10.14
N THR A 681 6.18 7.97 9.42
CA THR A 681 4.91 8.49 9.96
C THR A 681 4.07 7.37 10.54
N ASP A 682 3.01 7.79 11.23
CA ASP A 682 1.96 6.91 11.72
C ASP A 682 0.99 6.47 10.63
N HIS A 683 1.11 6.88 9.36
CA HIS A 683 0.19 6.42 8.28
C HIS A 683 0.18 4.88 8.19
N ARG A 684 -0.99 4.27 8.40
CA ARG A 684 -1.19 2.81 8.30
C ARG A 684 -2.33 2.48 7.34
N LEU A 685 -2.17 1.35 6.67
CA LEU A 685 -3.19 0.73 5.84
C LEU A 685 -3.45 -0.68 6.36
N ILE A 686 -4.71 -1.07 6.41
CA ILE A 686 -5.09 -2.46 6.66
C ILE A 686 -5.96 -2.93 5.51
N TYR A 687 -5.41 -3.85 4.74
CA TYR A 687 -6.12 -4.64 3.75
C TYR A 687 -6.96 -5.71 4.48
N ARG A 688 -8.29 -5.56 4.46
CA ARG A 688 -9.23 -6.47 5.13
C ARG A 688 -10.17 -7.13 4.13
N PRO A 689 -9.71 -8.13 3.36
CA PRO A 689 -10.62 -8.86 2.50
C PRO A 689 -11.58 -9.72 3.33
N GLU A 690 -12.81 -9.86 2.85
CA GLU A 690 -13.75 -10.84 3.39
C GLU A 690 -13.33 -12.25 2.94
N SER A 691 -13.28 -13.20 3.88
CA SER A 691 -12.98 -14.60 3.58
C SER A 691 -13.40 -15.52 4.73
N GLY A 692 -13.99 -16.67 4.39
CA GLY A 692 -14.24 -17.76 5.33
C GLY A 692 -12.96 -18.35 5.96
N ALA A 693 -11.78 -18.15 5.36
CA ALA A 693 -10.50 -18.61 5.93
C ALA A 693 -10.12 -17.88 7.23
N ILE A 694 -10.71 -16.70 7.49
CA ILE A 694 -10.50 -15.94 8.73
C ILE A 694 -10.91 -16.75 9.96
N GLY A 695 -11.98 -17.55 9.87
CA GLY A 695 -12.40 -18.42 10.98
C GLY A 695 -11.31 -19.41 11.38
N GLY A 696 -10.60 -19.99 10.40
CA GLY A 696 -9.45 -20.88 10.63
C GLY A 696 -8.28 -20.16 11.29
N LEU A 697 -7.95 -18.95 10.83
CA LEU A 697 -6.92 -18.12 11.47
C LEU A 697 -7.28 -17.82 12.94
N LEU A 698 -8.48 -17.32 13.20
CA LEU A 698 -8.93 -16.97 14.56
C LEU A 698 -8.96 -18.20 15.48
N GLY A 699 -9.38 -19.36 14.96
CA GLY A 699 -9.33 -20.63 15.67
C GLY A 699 -7.90 -21.00 16.08
N SER A 700 -6.96 -20.94 15.14
CA SER A 700 -5.53 -21.19 15.41
C SER A 700 -4.97 -20.22 16.45
N LEU A 701 -5.17 -18.91 16.26
CA LEU A 701 -4.69 -17.90 17.20
C LEU A 701 -5.24 -18.10 18.62
N LYS A 702 -6.53 -18.46 18.76
CA LYS A 702 -7.15 -18.79 20.06
C LYS A 702 -6.52 -20.02 20.70
N GLN A 703 -6.30 -21.08 19.94
CA GLN A 703 -5.64 -22.31 20.43
C GLN A 703 -4.19 -22.05 20.86
N ASN A 704 -3.53 -21.11 20.19
CA ASN A 704 -2.12 -20.77 20.41
C ASN A 704 -1.90 -19.71 21.51
N ALA A 705 -2.92 -18.91 21.84
CA ALA A 705 -2.81 -17.83 22.82
C ALA A 705 -2.29 -18.33 24.19
N ALA A 706 -2.75 -19.50 24.64
CA ALA A 706 -2.32 -20.11 25.91
C ALA A 706 -0.92 -20.75 25.86
N LYS A 707 -0.39 -21.04 24.67
CA LYS A 707 0.92 -21.67 24.45
C LYS A 707 2.03 -20.64 24.24
N ALA A 708 1.69 -19.36 24.28
CA ALA A 708 2.59 -18.25 24.08
C ALA A 708 3.64 -18.18 25.21
N PRO A 709 4.95 -18.30 24.93
CA PRO A 709 5.95 -17.94 25.93
C PRO A 709 5.77 -16.47 26.31
N ALA A 710 5.86 -16.17 27.62
CA ALA A 710 5.81 -14.79 28.11
C ALA A 710 7.00 -14.01 27.56
N PHE A 711 6.73 -13.06 26.67
CA PHE A 711 7.75 -12.26 26.03
C PHE A 711 7.92 -10.94 26.78
N GLU A 712 9.10 -10.72 27.39
CA GLU A 712 9.50 -9.39 27.85
C GLU A 712 9.76 -8.52 26.61
N GLN A 713 8.91 -7.52 26.39
CA GLN A 713 9.19 -6.52 25.36
C GLN A 713 10.56 -5.88 25.63
N PRO A 714 11.44 -5.77 24.62
CA PRO A 714 12.73 -5.15 24.82
C PRO A 714 12.54 -3.71 25.29
N GLN A 715 12.94 -3.42 26.54
CA GLN A 715 13.10 -2.05 26.99
C GLN A 715 14.22 -1.40 26.18
N VAL A 716 13.95 -0.18 25.71
CA VAL A 716 14.88 0.68 24.98
C VAL A 716 16.23 0.69 25.67
N ILE A 717 17.29 0.38 24.92
CA ILE A 717 18.67 0.37 25.43
C ILE A 717 19.00 1.76 25.94
N ASP A 718 19.16 1.83 27.25
CA ASP A 718 19.61 2.99 28.01
C ASP A 718 21.12 3.20 27.72
N ARG A 719 21.42 4.22 26.90
CA ARG A 719 22.78 4.76 26.71
C ARG A 719 23.08 5.86 27.75
N LYS A 720 22.58 5.74 28.98
CA LYS A 720 22.78 6.78 30.00
C LYS A 720 24.25 6.84 30.39
N LEU A 721 24.87 7.96 30.09
CA LEU A 721 26.13 8.35 30.71
C LEU A 721 25.76 9.03 32.05
N TRP A 722 25.42 8.24 33.07
CA TRP A 722 24.96 8.72 34.39
C TRP A 722 26.00 9.55 35.18
N TYR A 723 27.19 9.72 34.62
CA TYR A 723 28.36 10.40 35.18
C TYR A 723 28.87 11.54 34.28
N LEU A 724 28.04 12.07 33.37
CA LEU A 724 28.43 13.24 32.57
C LEU A 724 28.73 14.43 33.48
N SER A 725 29.86 15.11 33.23
CA SER A 725 30.14 16.39 33.89
C SER A 725 29.01 17.38 33.58
N GLU A 726 28.74 18.32 34.50
CA GLU A 726 27.73 19.36 34.30
C GLU A 726 27.97 20.14 33.00
N VAL A 727 29.24 20.31 32.63
CA VAL A 727 29.68 20.97 31.40
C VAL A 727 29.22 20.21 30.16
N ILE A 728 29.39 18.89 30.12
CA ILE A 728 28.92 18.06 28.99
C ILE A 728 27.38 18.03 28.96
N SER A 729 26.73 17.87 30.11
CA SER A 729 25.26 17.87 30.20
C SER A 729 24.65 19.19 29.70
N ALA A 730 25.24 20.32 30.08
CA ALA A 730 24.84 21.64 29.59
C ALA A 730 25.12 21.80 28.09
N ALA A 731 26.26 21.29 27.60
CA ALA A 731 26.58 21.31 26.17
C ALA A 731 25.59 20.47 25.36
N ILE A 732 25.20 19.29 25.83
CA ILE A 732 24.19 18.44 25.18
C ILE A 732 22.83 19.15 25.15
N ALA A 733 22.37 19.71 26.28
CA ALA A 733 21.11 20.45 26.31
C ALA A 733 21.11 21.64 25.34
N SER A 734 22.24 22.34 25.24
CA SER A 734 22.45 23.44 24.29
C SER A 734 22.38 22.99 22.83
N VAL A 735 22.95 21.83 22.50
CA VAL A 735 22.83 21.23 21.17
C VAL A 735 21.38 20.80 20.90
N LEU A 736 20.71 20.11 21.82
CA LEU A 736 19.31 19.70 21.67
C LEU A 736 18.36 20.88 21.43
N ASN A 737 18.57 22.00 22.12
CA ASN A 737 17.81 23.23 21.90
C ASN A 737 18.09 23.83 20.51
N ALA A 738 19.34 23.82 20.06
CA ALA A 738 19.69 24.27 18.71
C ALA A 738 19.10 23.36 17.62
N ILE A 739 19.02 22.04 17.87
CA ILE A 739 18.35 21.07 17.00
C ILE A 739 16.85 21.38 16.91
N ALA A 740 16.18 21.63 18.03
CA ALA A 740 14.77 21.98 18.05
C ALA A 740 14.49 23.25 17.24
N ALA A 741 15.33 24.27 17.41
CA ALA A 741 15.24 25.52 16.66
C ALA A 741 15.49 25.31 15.15
N PHE A 742 16.53 24.56 14.77
CA PHE A 742 16.80 24.23 13.37
C PHE A 742 15.66 23.41 12.74
N ARG A 743 15.13 22.42 13.46
CA ARG A 743 13.98 21.63 13.01
C ARG A 743 12.76 22.50 12.76
N ALA A 744 12.41 23.38 13.70
CA ALA A 744 11.30 24.31 13.52
C ALA A 744 11.55 25.22 12.31
N GLY A 745 12.74 25.81 12.22
CA GLY A 745 13.13 26.67 11.11
C GLY A 745 13.16 25.97 9.75
N VAL A 746 13.43 24.66 9.69
CA VAL A 746 13.35 23.86 8.45
C VAL A 746 11.92 23.38 8.18
N ALA A 747 11.12 23.10 9.22
CA ALA A 747 9.72 22.68 9.10
C ALA A 747 8.82 23.81 8.59
N ASP A 748 9.15 25.05 8.93
CA ASP A 748 8.45 26.26 8.46
C ASP A 748 8.84 26.66 7.02
N LEU A 749 9.83 25.98 6.41
CA LEU A 749 10.18 26.24 5.02
C LEU A 749 9.05 25.76 4.09
N PRO A 750 8.59 26.61 3.15
CA PRO A 750 7.65 26.18 2.12
C PRO A 750 8.28 25.05 1.27
N ALA A 751 7.44 24.19 0.70
CA ALA A 751 7.86 23.05 -0.13
C ALA A 751 8.84 23.41 -1.26
N SER A 752 8.86 24.69 -1.68
CA SER A 752 9.90 25.31 -2.49
C SER A 752 10.43 26.57 -1.80
N ALA A 753 11.65 26.53 -1.25
CA ALA A 753 12.30 27.69 -0.63
C ALA A 753 13.46 28.20 -1.49
N SER A 754 13.50 29.49 -1.80
CA SER A 754 14.63 30.13 -2.47
C SER A 754 15.82 30.26 -1.52
N ALA A 755 17.03 30.47 -2.05
CA ALA A 755 18.24 30.68 -1.23
C ALA A 755 18.05 31.79 -0.17
N GLY A 756 17.33 32.87 -0.50
CA GLY A 756 16.99 33.94 0.44
C GLY A 756 16.03 33.50 1.55
N ARG A 757 15.08 32.61 1.27
CA ARG A 757 14.14 32.07 2.28
C ARG A 757 14.77 30.98 3.15
N MET A 758 15.82 30.31 2.67
CA MET A 758 16.60 29.33 3.44
C MET A 758 17.67 29.99 4.32
N SER A 759 17.91 31.30 4.19
CA SER A 759 18.94 32.02 4.94
C SER A 759 18.79 31.87 6.46
N TRP A 760 17.55 31.98 6.96
CA TRP A 760 17.23 31.81 8.38
C TRP A 760 17.50 30.38 8.86
N SER A 761 17.00 29.37 8.16
CA SER A 761 17.22 27.96 8.51
C SER A 761 18.70 27.58 8.39
N ARG A 762 19.43 28.16 7.42
CA ARG A 762 20.89 28.00 7.29
C ARG A 762 21.63 28.60 8.49
N GLN A 763 21.26 29.82 8.92
CA GLN A 763 21.83 30.43 10.12
C GLN A 763 21.53 29.60 11.39
N LEU A 764 20.33 29.01 11.49
CA LEU A 764 20.00 28.08 12.57
C LEU A 764 20.87 26.81 12.51
N GLY A 765 21.17 26.32 11.32
CA GLY A 765 22.08 25.20 11.10
C GLY A 765 23.53 25.54 11.47
N GLU A 766 24.02 26.71 11.07
CA GLU A 766 25.36 27.21 11.43
C GLU A 766 25.47 27.42 12.96
N ARG A 767 24.41 27.91 13.61
CA ARG A 767 24.32 28.02 15.06
C ARG A 767 24.36 26.65 15.75
N LEU A 768 23.69 25.64 15.17
CA LEU A 768 23.77 24.26 15.64
C LEU A 768 25.20 23.70 15.54
N ILE A 769 25.89 23.90 14.42
CA ILE A 769 27.31 23.52 14.25
C ILE A 769 28.20 24.18 15.32
N GLY A 770 27.93 25.45 15.64
CA GLY A 770 28.59 26.14 16.75
C GLY A 770 28.37 25.46 18.11
N LYS A 771 27.14 25.03 18.42
CA LYS A 771 26.84 24.28 19.65
C LYS A 771 27.48 22.90 19.68
N MET A 772 27.53 22.20 18.54
CA MET A 772 28.20 20.90 18.42
C MET A 772 29.71 21.01 18.68
N THR A 773 30.34 22.12 18.26
CA THR A 773 31.78 22.36 18.52
C THR A 773 32.05 22.50 20.01
N LEU A 774 31.16 23.15 20.76
CA LEU A 774 31.29 23.24 22.22
C LEU A 774 31.15 21.87 22.89
N LEU A 775 30.25 21.03 22.41
CA LEU A 775 30.10 19.66 22.91
C LEU A 775 31.32 18.80 22.59
N GLU A 776 31.85 18.88 21.37
CA GLU A 776 33.09 18.23 20.97
C GLU A 776 34.26 18.61 21.89
N THR A 777 34.46 19.92 22.13
CA THR A 777 35.53 20.39 23.02
C THR A 777 35.32 19.89 24.45
N ALA A 778 34.09 19.94 24.97
CA ALA A 778 33.78 19.44 26.30
C ALA A 778 34.08 17.94 26.45
N LEU A 779 33.75 17.14 25.43
CA LEU A 779 34.07 15.71 25.39
C LEU A 779 35.58 15.44 25.27
N GLY A 780 36.31 16.28 24.52
CA GLY A 780 37.76 16.18 24.41
C GLY A 780 38.49 16.49 25.72
N VAL A 781 38.03 17.51 26.45
CA VAL A 781 38.59 17.89 27.77
C VAL A 781 38.29 16.83 28.84
N ASP A 782 37.15 16.14 28.74
CA ASP A 782 36.76 15.03 29.63
C ASP A 782 37.41 13.68 29.25
N GLU A 783 38.47 13.70 28.42
CA GLU A 783 39.19 12.51 27.92
C GLU A 783 38.30 11.47 27.20
N ARG A 784 37.30 11.94 26.42
CA ARG A 784 36.41 11.07 25.61
C ARG A 784 36.64 11.28 24.10
N PRO A 785 37.80 10.85 23.57
CA PRO A 785 38.18 11.12 22.19
C PRO A 785 37.24 10.47 21.18
N ASP A 786 36.68 9.31 21.49
CA ASP A 786 35.75 8.57 20.61
C ASP A 786 34.44 9.34 20.41
N LEU A 787 33.81 9.80 21.50
CA LEU A 787 32.57 10.60 21.42
C LEU A 787 32.82 11.97 20.81
N ALA A 788 33.98 12.58 21.11
CA ALA A 788 34.38 13.82 20.45
C ALA A 788 34.55 13.62 18.93
N GLN A 789 35.08 12.46 18.50
CA GLN A 789 35.19 12.11 17.09
C GLN A 789 33.82 11.89 16.43
N GLU A 790 32.89 11.21 17.10
CA GLU A 790 31.51 11.05 16.60
C GLU A 790 30.83 12.42 16.37
N ILE A 791 30.96 13.34 17.34
CA ILE A 791 30.42 14.71 17.19
C ILE A 791 31.14 15.47 16.06
N ARG A 792 32.45 15.28 15.86
CA ARG A 792 33.18 15.86 14.72
C ARG A 792 32.63 15.38 13.38
N ASP A 793 32.41 14.08 13.25
CA ASP A 793 31.98 13.47 12.00
C ASP A 793 30.55 13.92 11.65
N GLU A 794 29.64 13.92 12.64
CA GLU A 794 28.28 14.45 12.48
C GLU A 794 28.29 15.94 12.13
N LYS A 795 29.17 16.73 12.76
CA LYS A 795 29.32 18.16 12.48
C LYS A 795 29.74 18.39 11.02
N ALA A 796 30.72 17.65 10.53
CA ALA A 796 31.19 17.76 9.15
C ALA A 796 30.09 17.37 8.14
N ASP A 797 29.33 16.31 8.44
CA ASP A 797 28.25 15.80 7.61
C ASP A 797 27.04 16.76 7.55
N ILE A 798 26.68 17.38 8.68
CA ILE A 798 25.65 18.43 8.74
C ILE A 798 26.13 19.70 8.02
N GLY A 799 27.37 20.14 8.28
CA GLY A 799 27.96 21.33 7.69
C GLY A 799 28.02 21.28 6.17
N THR A 800 28.47 20.15 5.60
CA THR A 800 28.51 19.92 4.15
C THR A 800 27.12 20.14 3.52
N ARG A 801 26.08 19.57 4.13
CA ARG A 801 24.71 19.67 3.64
C ARG A 801 24.13 21.07 3.76
N LEU A 802 24.48 21.81 4.80
CA LEU A 802 24.09 23.22 4.93
C LEU A 802 24.73 24.08 3.84
N VAL A 803 26.02 23.86 3.54
CA VAL A 803 26.74 24.57 2.48
C VAL A 803 26.11 24.36 1.12
N GLU A 804 25.77 23.10 0.81
CA GLU A 804 25.11 22.71 -0.45
C GLU A 804 23.62 23.08 -0.53
N GLY A 805 23.05 23.71 0.51
CA GLY A 805 21.63 24.07 0.53
C GLY A 805 20.67 22.89 0.76
N ARG A 806 21.17 21.72 1.17
CA ARG A 806 20.39 20.50 1.39
C ARG A 806 19.75 20.47 2.79
N MET A 807 18.93 21.47 3.12
CA MET A 807 18.35 21.69 4.46
C MET A 807 17.59 20.47 5.03
N PHE A 808 16.90 19.70 4.20
CA PHE A 808 16.18 18.49 4.64
C PHE A 808 17.10 17.28 4.88
N HIS A 809 18.21 17.17 4.15
CA HIS A 809 19.20 16.14 4.41
C HIS A 809 20.01 16.50 5.67
N ALA A 810 20.29 17.79 5.87
CA ALA A 810 20.80 18.29 7.13
C ALA A 810 19.82 17.97 8.27
N LEU A 811 18.50 18.16 8.09
CA LEU A 811 17.50 17.79 9.09
C LEU A 811 17.51 16.29 9.45
N TYR A 812 17.77 15.41 8.48
CA TYR A 812 17.92 13.97 8.74
C TYR A 812 19.13 13.67 9.62
N ALA A 813 20.31 14.20 9.26
CA ALA A 813 21.53 14.07 10.06
C ALA A 813 21.38 14.70 11.45
N VAL A 814 20.73 15.85 11.54
CA VAL A 814 20.40 16.52 12.80
C VAL A 814 19.44 15.70 13.65
N SER A 815 18.48 15.00 13.04
CA SER A 815 17.55 14.13 13.79
C SER A 815 18.23 12.86 14.28
N ARG A 816 19.23 12.32 13.55
CA ARG A 816 20.12 11.26 14.01
C ARG A 816 20.94 11.72 15.23
N LEU A 817 21.59 12.88 15.13
CA LEU A 817 22.34 13.49 16.24
C LEU A 817 21.44 13.73 17.47
N GLU A 818 20.22 14.25 17.31
CA GLU A 818 19.32 14.47 18.44
C GLU A 818 18.99 13.18 19.18
N GLN A 819 18.77 12.10 18.43
CA GLN A 819 18.46 10.79 19.01
C GLN A 819 19.65 10.25 19.79
N GLU A 820 20.87 10.42 19.28
CA GLU A 820 22.10 10.04 19.97
C GLU A 820 22.27 10.82 21.28
N LEU A 821 22.12 12.15 21.22
CA LEU A 821 22.26 13.04 22.37
C LEU A 821 21.19 12.84 23.45
N ARG A 822 19.94 12.58 23.06
CA ARG A 822 18.86 12.21 24.00
C ARG A 822 19.11 10.86 24.64
N ALA A 823 19.68 9.91 23.89
CA ALA A 823 20.07 8.62 24.43
C ALA A 823 21.18 8.76 25.49
N TRP A 824 22.07 9.76 25.34
CA TRP A 824 23.14 10.05 26.32
C TRP A 824 22.64 10.67 27.64
N THR A 825 21.51 11.39 27.63
CA THR A 825 21.07 12.27 28.74
C THR A 825 19.82 11.82 29.51
N ALA A 826 19.18 10.71 29.14
CA ALA A 826 17.92 10.32 29.75
C ALA A 826 18.07 9.86 31.21
N VAL A 827 17.96 10.76 32.20
CA VAL A 827 17.74 10.36 33.61
C VAL A 827 16.49 9.47 33.67
N ALA A 828 16.54 8.35 34.39
CA ALA A 828 15.32 7.59 34.71
C ALA A 828 14.28 8.58 35.29
N PRO A 829 12.98 8.49 34.97
CA PRO A 829 12.01 9.40 35.55
C PRO A 829 12.13 9.35 37.07
N SER A 830 12.57 10.46 37.67
CA SER A 830 12.64 10.56 39.13
C SER A 830 11.21 10.46 39.64
N LYS A 831 10.97 9.48 40.50
CA LYS A 831 9.80 9.54 41.39
C LYS A 831 9.98 10.77 42.28
N LYS A 832 9.01 11.69 42.17
CA LYS A 832 8.75 12.92 42.98
C LYS A 832 9.48 14.18 42.50
N ALA A 833 8.85 15.35 42.46
CA ALA A 833 7.72 15.84 43.25
C ALA A 833 6.55 16.38 42.40
N GLU A 834 5.34 16.03 42.85
CA GLU A 834 4.09 16.76 42.59
C GLU A 834 4.26 18.22 43.01
N THR A 835 4.14 19.15 42.06
CA THR A 835 3.42 20.44 42.20
C THR A 835 3.48 21.16 40.84
N GLY A 836 2.57 20.81 39.94
CA GLY A 836 2.42 21.45 38.64
C GLY A 836 1.65 20.52 37.72
N GLY A 837 0.33 20.76 37.58
CA GLY A 837 -0.59 19.86 36.88
C GLY A 837 -0.20 19.55 35.43
N PRO A 838 -0.81 18.51 34.81
CA PRO A 838 -0.47 18.05 33.47
C PRO A 838 -0.61 19.18 32.44
N ILE A 839 0.41 19.33 31.58
CA ILE A 839 0.32 20.17 30.39
C ILE A 839 -0.53 19.40 29.38
N ILE A 840 -1.80 19.79 29.25
CA ILE A 840 -2.74 19.23 28.26
C ILE A 840 -2.36 19.77 26.88
N SER A 841 -2.13 18.88 25.91
CA SER A 841 -1.81 19.28 24.54
C SER A 841 -3.06 19.45 23.68
N ALA A 842 -3.01 20.37 22.71
CA ALA A 842 -4.11 20.57 21.75
C ALA A 842 -4.41 19.30 20.91
N GLN A 843 -3.42 18.42 20.72
CA GLN A 843 -3.57 17.17 19.97
C GLN A 843 -4.39 16.13 20.73
N GLU A 844 -4.19 16.01 22.05
CA GLU A 844 -4.98 15.11 22.89
C GLU A 844 -6.46 15.53 22.93
N VAL A 845 -6.70 16.84 23.04
CA VAL A 845 -8.07 17.38 23.03
C VAL A 845 -8.73 17.22 21.67
N ALA A 846 -8.00 17.43 20.56
CA ALA A 846 -8.52 17.22 19.21
C ALA A 846 -8.81 15.74 18.89
N ALA A 847 -8.12 14.79 19.53
CA ALA A 847 -8.43 13.37 19.42
C ALA A 847 -9.75 13.01 20.14
N ILE A 848 -10.06 13.70 21.24
CA ILE A 848 -11.31 13.54 21.98
C ILE A 848 -12.46 14.26 21.27
N PHE A 849 -12.25 15.49 20.75
CA PHE A 849 -13.28 16.28 20.08
C PHE A 849 -12.88 16.58 18.63
N PRO A 850 -13.00 15.59 17.72
CA PRO A 850 -12.55 15.75 16.34
C PRO A 850 -13.43 16.72 15.55
N ASP A 851 -12.85 17.42 14.58
CA ASP A 851 -13.50 18.45 13.75
C ASP A 851 -14.83 18.03 13.14
N ARG A 852 -15.01 16.75 12.78
CA ARG A 852 -16.27 16.24 12.23
C ARG A 852 -17.40 16.24 13.25
N VAL A 853 -17.11 15.88 14.51
CA VAL A 853 -18.08 15.89 15.62
C VAL A 853 -18.39 17.33 16.03
N VAL A 854 -17.36 18.18 16.04
CA VAL A 854 -17.52 19.62 16.27
C VAL A 854 -18.45 20.21 15.22
N LYS A 855 -18.19 19.98 13.92
CA LYS A 855 -19.05 20.43 12.81
C LYS A 855 -20.48 19.90 12.87
N GLN A 856 -20.68 18.67 13.33
CA GLN A 856 -22.03 18.12 13.51
C GLN A 856 -22.80 18.85 14.62
N TRP A 857 -22.12 19.21 15.71
CA TRP A 857 -22.68 20.09 16.74
C TRP A 857 -22.87 21.51 16.21
N GLU A 858 -22.08 21.95 15.23
CA GLU A 858 -22.33 23.21 14.52
C GLU A 858 -23.70 23.25 13.79
N GLU A 859 -24.34 22.09 13.60
CA GLU A 859 -25.58 21.97 12.84
C GLU A 859 -26.76 21.48 13.72
N GLY A 860 -26.53 21.20 15.01
CA GLY A 860 -27.54 20.66 15.94
C GLY A 860 -27.01 20.36 17.36
N PRO A 861 -27.83 19.85 18.29
CA PRO A 861 -27.38 19.57 19.66
C PRO A 861 -26.28 18.49 19.70
N MET A 862 -25.34 18.60 20.66
CA MET A 862 -24.26 17.63 20.81
C MET A 862 -24.80 16.27 21.27
N PRO A 863 -24.35 15.15 20.70
CA PRO A 863 -24.76 13.83 21.17
C PRO A 863 -24.35 13.59 22.63
N GLU A 864 -25.23 12.96 23.42
CA GLU A 864 -25.06 12.75 24.86
C GLU A 864 -23.78 12.01 25.24
N GLU A 865 -23.28 11.12 24.37
CA GLU A 865 -22.00 10.44 24.57
C GLU A 865 -20.81 11.43 24.63
N TRP A 866 -20.80 12.43 23.73
CA TRP A 866 -19.76 13.45 23.67
C TRP A 866 -19.94 14.49 24.78
N ALA A 867 -21.19 14.79 25.13
CA ALA A 867 -21.54 15.57 26.29
C ALA A 867 -20.97 14.97 27.59
N ALA A 868 -21.11 13.65 27.75
CA ALA A 868 -20.57 12.91 28.89
C ALA A 868 -19.04 12.95 28.92
N LYS A 869 -18.38 12.80 27.76
CA LYS A 869 -16.91 12.94 27.64
C LYS A 869 -16.43 14.34 28.00
N LEU A 870 -17.16 15.39 27.61
CA LEU A 870 -16.83 16.77 28.01
C LEU A 870 -16.98 16.98 29.53
N ARG A 871 -18.08 16.52 30.12
CA ARG A 871 -18.27 16.59 31.59
C ARG A 871 -17.20 15.80 32.34
N GLN A 872 -16.85 14.61 31.86
CA GLN A 872 -15.77 13.80 32.41
C GLN A 872 -14.42 14.51 32.30
N PHE A 873 -14.09 15.05 31.12
CA PHE A 873 -12.86 15.81 30.89
C PHE A 873 -12.76 17.01 31.83
N ILE A 874 -13.85 17.74 32.04
CA ILE A 874 -13.91 18.88 32.97
C ILE A 874 -13.69 18.41 34.41
N ALA A 875 -14.30 17.31 34.82
CA ALA A 875 -14.15 16.74 36.16
C ALA A 875 -12.70 16.30 36.42
N GLU A 876 -12.07 15.62 35.45
CA GLU A 876 -10.68 15.17 35.54
C GLU A 876 -9.67 16.32 35.60
N HIS A 877 -10.01 17.47 35.02
CA HIS A 877 -9.10 18.61 34.88
C HIS A 877 -9.52 19.84 35.69
N LEU A 878 -10.38 19.69 36.70
CA LEU A 878 -10.90 20.79 37.55
C LEU A 878 -9.78 21.67 38.16
N HIS A 879 -8.64 21.06 38.46
CA HIS A 879 -7.46 21.71 39.07
C HIS A 879 -6.51 22.37 38.05
N ALA A 880 -6.68 22.12 36.74
CA ALA A 880 -5.84 22.63 35.65
C ALA A 880 -6.66 23.43 34.61
N ALA A 881 -7.53 24.33 35.09
CA ALA A 881 -8.59 24.95 34.30
C ALA A 881 -8.12 25.78 33.09
N ARG A 882 -7.08 26.63 33.24
CA ARG A 882 -6.70 27.58 32.18
C ARG A 882 -6.14 26.88 30.92
N PRO A 883 -5.20 25.92 31.03
CA PRO A 883 -4.74 25.15 29.87
C PRO A 883 -5.85 24.34 29.22
N ALA A 884 -6.72 23.70 30.02
CA ALA A 884 -7.84 22.90 29.52
C ALA A 884 -8.83 23.75 28.70
N ILE A 885 -9.23 24.91 29.23
CA ILE A 885 -10.15 25.85 28.57
C ILE A 885 -9.55 26.38 27.27
N ARG A 886 -8.27 26.78 27.27
CA ARG A 886 -7.59 27.24 26.04
C ARG A 886 -7.52 26.15 24.98
N ALA A 887 -7.18 24.91 25.38
CA ALA A 887 -7.07 23.79 24.45
C ALA A 887 -8.43 23.47 23.82
N LEU A 888 -9.51 23.44 24.60
CA LEU A 888 -10.88 23.29 24.10
C LEU A 888 -11.30 24.45 23.19
N ALA A 889 -10.98 25.70 23.55
CA ALA A 889 -11.26 26.88 22.75
C ALA A 889 -10.52 26.90 21.40
N SER A 890 -9.35 26.25 21.30
CA SER A 890 -8.60 26.09 20.04
C SER A 890 -9.21 25.10 19.05
N VAL A 891 -10.11 24.24 19.56
CA VAL A 891 -10.95 23.35 18.75
C VAL A 891 -12.24 24.07 18.38
N SER A 892 -12.95 24.62 19.37
CA SER A 892 -14.12 25.47 19.19
C SER A 892 -14.24 26.48 20.33
N PRO A 893 -14.39 27.80 20.07
CA PRO A 893 -14.57 28.80 21.12
C PRO A 893 -15.73 28.48 22.07
N ALA A 894 -16.78 27.84 21.56
CA ALA A 894 -17.95 27.47 22.36
C ALA A 894 -17.65 26.33 23.36
N LEU A 895 -16.78 25.37 23.03
CA LEU A 895 -16.36 24.32 23.98
C LEU A 895 -15.58 24.92 25.16
N GLY A 896 -14.66 25.85 24.85
CA GLY A 896 -13.90 26.56 25.87
C GLY A 896 -14.80 27.36 26.81
N LEU A 897 -15.81 28.04 26.25
CA LEU A 897 -16.78 28.81 27.03
C LEU A 897 -17.64 27.92 27.95
N ILE A 898 -18.20 26.82 27.43
CA ILE A 898 -19.01 25.88 28.22
C ILE A 898 -18.16 25.28 29.35
N ALA A 899 -16.93 24.85 29.06
CA ALA A 899 -16.03 24.30 30.06
C ALA A 899 -15.71 25.31 31.16
N ALA A 900 -15.46 26.57 30.81
CA ALA A 900 -15.22 27.64 31.78
C ALA A 900 -16.41 27.82 32.74
N HIS A 901 -17.64 27.87 32.23
CA HIS A 901 -18.86 28.02 33.03
C HIS A 901 -19.14 26.81 33.93
N GLN A 902 -18.90 25.58 33.45
CA GLN A 902 -19.09 24.37 34.25
C GLN A 902 -18.04 24.23 35.36
N MET A 903 -16.78 24.58 35.08
CA MET A 903 -15.72 24.60 36.09
C MET A 903 -15.98 25.64 37.18
N ALA A 904 -16.52 26.81 36.80
CA ALA A 904 -16.90 27.84 37.76
C ALA A 904 -18.05 27.40 38.66
N ALA A 905 -19.09 26.76 38.10
CA ALA A 905 -20.20 26.20 38.87
C ALA A 905 -19.72 25.10 39.84
N ALA A 906 -18.86 24.18 39.38
CA ALA A 906 -18.30 23.13 40.22
C ALA A 906 -17.52 23.69 41.42
N LYS A 907 -16.74 24.76 41.21
CA LYS A 907 -16.05 25.47 42.31
C LYS A 907 -17.02 26.11 43.29
N ALA A 908 -18.12 26.71 42.82
CA ALA A 908 -19.12 27.33 43.68
C ALA A 908 -19.83 26.28 44.57
N PHE A 909 -20.18 25.13 44.02
CA PHE A 909 -20.73 24.00 44.79
C PHE A 909 -19.73 23.48 45.84
N GLN A 910 -18.46 23.31 45.45
CA GLN A 910 -17.41 22.87 46.35
C GLN A 910 -17.19 23.85 47.52
N GLN A 911 -17.18 25.15 47.26
CA GLN A 911 -17.05 26.19 48.30
C GLN A 911 -18.23 26.20 49.28
N ALA A 912 -19.43 25.86 48.81
CA ALA A 912 -20.62 25.76 49.64
C ALA A 912 -20.78 24.39 50.35
N GLY A 913 -19.86 23.45 50.14
CA GLY A 913 -19.93 22.11 50.73
C GLY A 913 -21.15 21.30 50.25
N ARG A 914 -21.60 21.52 49.01
CA ARG A 914 -22.77 20.88 48.42
C ARG A 914 -22.39 19.99 47.24
N ASP A 915 -23.15 18.91 47.09
CA ASP A 915 -23.11 18.10 45.88
C ASP A 915 -23.71 18.92 44.72
N GLY A 916 -22.91 19.13 43.67
CA GLY A 916 -23.31 19.93 42.51
C GLY A 916 -24.17 19.14 41.52
N ILE A 917 -24.90 19.85 40.67
CA ILE A 917 -25.58 19.23 39.53
C ILE A 917 -24.56 18.91 38.42
N PRO A 918 -24.51 17.66 37.91
CA PRO A 918 -23.59 17.28 36.84
C PRO A 918 -23.78 18.12 35.58
N GLY A 919 -22.77 18.92 35.22
CA GLY A 919 -22.83 19.77 34.03
C GLY A 919 -23.59 21.09 34.22
N ALA A 920 -23.83 21.54 35.46
CA ALA A 920 -24.39 22.88 35.69
C ALA A 920 -23.45 23.98 35.17
N CYS A 921 -24.02 25.01 34.54
CA CYS A 921 -23.27 26.18 34.09
C CYS A 921 -23.56 27.40 34.98
N LEU A 922 -22.52 28.11 35.41
CA LEU A 922 -22.65 29.34 36.17
C LEU A 922 -23.15 30.48 35.27
N VAL A 923 -24.20 31.19 35.67
CA VAL A 923 -24.72 32.38 34.98
C VAL A 923 -24.98 33.53 35.94
N SER A 924 -24.91 34.76 35.42
CA SER A 924 -25.25 35.95 36.19
C SER A 924 -26.77 36.04 36.39
N GLY A 925 -27.20 36.20 37.65
CA GLY A 925 -28.62 36.41 37.98
C GLY A 925 -29.11 37.84 37.68
N ALA A 926 -28.24 38.75 37.22
CA ALA A 926 -28.61 40.14 36.91
C ALA A 926 -29.66 40.26 35.78
N GLN A 927 -29.76 39.25 34.92
CA GLN A 927 -30.73 39.18 33.82
C GLN A 927 -32.05 38.50 34.24
N MET A 928 -32.20 38.13 35.50
CA MET A 928 -33.35 37.41 36.04
C MET A 928 -34.04 38.24 37.13
N VAL A 929 -35.38 38.19 37.17
CA VAL A 929 -36.17 38.77 38.26
C VAL A 929 -36.39 37.67 39.29
N ILE A 930 -35.79 37.82 40.47
CA ILE A 930 -35.86 36.86 41.57
C ILE A 930 -36.66 37.46 42.71
N ARG A 931 -37.72 36.78 43.14
CA ARG A 931 -38.56 37.15 44.29
C ARG A 931 -38.48 36.05 45.35
N GLU A 932 -37.79 36.33 46.45
CA GLU A 932 -37.70 35.43 47.59
C GLU A 932 -38.98 35.45 48.44
N SER A 933 -39.33 34.29 49.01
CA SER A 933 -40.44 34.09 49.93
C SER A 933 -40.01 33.14 51.05
N SER A 934 -40.80 33.02 52.12
CA SER A 934 -40.46 32.16 53.28
C SER A 934 -40.29 30.66 52.92
N GLY A 935 -40.89 30.21 51.81
CA GLY A 935 -40.82 28.82 51.32
C GLY A 935 -39.77 28.57 50.22
N GLY A 936 -39.12 29.60 49.66
CA GLY A 936 -38.23 29.45 48.50
C GLY A 936 -38.13 30.74 47.66
N ALA A 937 -37.95 30.63 46.35
CA ALA A 937 -37.89 31.80 45.46
C ALA A 937 -38.59 31.55 44.11
N THR A 938 -39.25 32.57 43.59
CA THR A 938 -39.79 32.56 42.23
C THR A 938 -38.83 33.30 41.31
N ILE A 939 -38.45 32.66 40.21
CA ILE A 939 -37.53 33.21 39.21
C ILE A 939 -38.28 33.36 37.89
N THR A 940 -38.27 34.59 37.37
CA THR A 940 -38.86 34.94 36.08
C THR A 940 -37.87 35.71 35.22
N GLY A 941 -37.66 35.31 33.97
CA GLY A 941 -36.75 36.02 33.08
C GLY A 941 -36.40 35.22 31.84
N SER A 942 -35.46 35.75 31.06
CA SER A 942 -34.94 35.09 29.86
C SER A 942 -33.44 35.35 29.73
N ILE A 943 -32.69 34.33 29.36
CA ILE A 943 -31.26 34.45 29.05
C ILE A 943 -30.96 33.85 27.68
N GLU A 944 -30.09 34.49 26.92
CA GLU A 944 -29.47 33.86 25.74
C GLU A 944 -28.19 33.16 26.21
N PHE A 945 -28.15 31.84 26.01
CA PHE A 945 -27.04 31.01 26.46
C PHE A 945 -26.77 29.92 25.43
N VAL A 946 -25.67 29.19 25.55
CA VAL A 946 -25.35 28.02 24.71
C VAL A 946 -25.60 26.72 25.51
N PRO A 947 -26.85 26.37 25.85
CA PRO A 947 -27.14 25.26 26.76
C PRO A 947 -27.12 23.87 26.10
N ALA A 948 -27.30 23.78 24.78
CA ALA A 948 -27.91 22.61 24.15
C ALA A 948 -27.00 21.40 23.88
N ALA A 949 -25.90 21.23 24.62
CA ALA A 949 -24.94 20.17 24.29
C ALA A 949 -24.42 19.38 25.48
N ALA A 950 -24.16 19.99 26.64
CA ALA A 950 -23.64 19.26 27.79
C ALA A 950 -24.15 19.72 29.15
N ALA A 951 -24.95 20.80 29.18
CA ALA A 951 -25.47 21.37 30.40
C ALA A 951 -26.83 20.76 30.77
N THR A 952 -27.01 20.41 32.04
CA THR A 952 -28.25 19.83 32.57
C THR A 952 -29.06 20.83 33.40
N GLY A 953 -28.48 21.98 33.69
CA GLY A 953 -29.10 23.09 34.42
C GLY A 953 -28.18 24.30 34.55
N LEU A 954 -28.69 25.37 35.16
CA LEU A 954 -27.96 26.58 35.45
C LEU A 954 -27.78 26.77 36.95
N LEU A 955 -26.67 27.40 37.32
CA LEU A 955 -26.45 27.97 38.64
C LEU A 955 -26.47 29.49 38.50
N ALA A 956 -27.59 30.11 38.86
CA ALA A 956 -27.70 31.57 38.84
C ALA A 956 -27.22 32.15 40.17
N VAL A 957 -26.37 33.17 40.15
CA VAL A 957 -25.90 33.85 41.38
C VAL A 957 -26.41 35.28 41.40
N ALA A 958 -27.09 35.65 42.48
CA ALA A 958 -27.57 37.01 42.71
C ALA A 958 -27.55 37.35 44.21
N ARG A 959 -27.04 38.54 44.56
CA ARG A 959 -27.04 39.09 45.92
C ARG A 959 -26.42 38.14 46.98
N GLY A 960 -25.38 37.39 46.61
CA GLY A 960 -24.70 36.45 47.53
C GLY A 960 -25.41 35.11 47.74
N THR A 961 -26.46 34.83 46.98
CA THR A 961 -27.20 33.56 47.01
C THR A 961 -27.13 32.91 45.63
N ALA A 962 -26.86 31.61 45.59
CA ALA A 962 -26.92 30.80 44.39
C ALA A 962 -28.25 30.04 44.33
N TYR A 963 -28.81 29.99 43.13
CA TYR A 963 -30.08 29.38 42.79
C TYR A 963 -29.82 28.26 41.79
N ILE A 964 -30.27 27.06 42.09
CA ILE A 964 -30.12 25.89 41.22
C ILE A 964 -31.35 25.79 40.32
N LEU A 965 -31.16 25.89 39.00
CA LEU A 965 -32.22 25.79 38.00
C LEU A 965 -31.98 24.61 37.05
N PRO A 966 -32.52 23.41 37.32
CA PRO A 966 -32.49 22.31 36.37
C PRO A 966 -33.26 22.66 35.09
N PHE A 967 -32.77 22.27 33.92
CA PHE A 967 -33.52 22.48 32.66
C PHE A 967 -34.79 21.65 32.57
N THR A 968 -34.92 20.61 33.38
CA THR A 968 -36.12 19.79 33.52
C THR A 968 -37.17 20.38 34.45
N ALA A 969 -36.89 21.50 35.11
CA ALA A 969 -37.84 22.13 36.04
C ALA A 969 -39.08 22.67 35.31
N ALA A 970 -40.26 22.53 35.94
CA ALA A 970 -41.51 23.05 35.41
C ALA A 970 -41.44 24.58 35.25
N GLY A 971 -41.73 25.08 34.04
CA GLY A 971 -41.66 26.50 33.72
C GLY A 971 -40.35 26.97 33.08
N VAL A 972 -39.40 26.05 32.80
CA VAL A 972 -38.23 26.33 31.96
C VAL A 972 -38.50 25.96 30.51
N LYS A 973 -38.33 26.89 29.58
CA LYS A 973 -38.52 26.68 28.14
C LYS A 973 -37.26 27.08 27.38
N ILE A 974 -36.68 26.13 26.66
CA ILE A 974 -35.51 26.37 25.81
C ILE A 974 -35.99 26.50 24.37
N THR A 975 -35.76 27.66 23.78
CA THR A 975 -36.10 27.96 22.38
C THR A 975 -34.81 28.22 21.61
N SER A 976 -34.56 27.44 20.55
CA SER A 976 -33.40 27.69 19.68
C SER A 976 -33.52 29.08 19.04
N THR A 977 -32.46 29.87 19.12
CA THR A 977 -32.41 31.22 18.55
C THR A 977 -31.60 31.22 17.25
N PRO A 978 -32.12 31.81 16.15
CA PRO A 978 -31.39 31.92 14.90
C PRO A 978 -30.39 33.09 14.96
N ALA A 979 -29.26 32.93 15.66
CA ALA A 979 -28.16 33.92 15.70
C ALA A 979 -26.92 33.41 14.95
N ILE A 980 -26.25 34.25 14.13
CA ILE A 980 -25.11 33.86 13.26
C ILE A 980 -23.76 34.32 13.83
N GLY A 981 -22.75 33.46 13.65
CA GLY A 981 -21.44 33.46 14.30
C GLY A 981 -21.31 32.23 15.20
N PHE A 982 -22.38 31.95 15.93
CA PHE A 982 -22.62 30.75 16.72
C PHE A 982 -23.85 29.96 16.23
N ARG A 983 -24.29 30.13 14.96
CA ARG A 983 -25.29 29.22 14.34
C ARG A 983 -24.88 27.76 14.54
N ALA A 984 -23.56 27.58 14.50
CA ALA A 984 -22.79 26.49 15.03
C ALA A 984 -23.14 26.04 16.47
N ALA A 985 -22.88 26.84 17.48
CA ALA A 985 -22.79 26.34 18.85
C ALA A 985 -24.13 25.95 19.52
N GLY A 986 -25.28 26.16 18.88
CA GLY A 986 -26.58 25.85 19.48
C GLY A 986 -27.05 26.89 20.51
N LEU A 987 -26.79 28.19 20.24
CA LEU A 987 -27.33 29.30 21.05
C LEU A 987 -28.85 29.16 21.16
N SER A 988 -29.34 29.16 22.39
CA SER A 988 -30.76 29.06 22.71
C SER A 988 -31.14 30.14 23.70
N ARG A 989 -32.31 30.71 23.49
CA ARG A 989 -32.99 31.51 24.49
C ARG A 989 -33.65 30.58 25.50
N ILE A 990 -33.35 30.78 26.77
CA ILE A 990 -33.95 30.03 27.86
C ILE A 990 -34.84 30.98 28.64
N ASP A 991 -36.15 30.76 28.55
CA ASP A 991 -37.16 31.47 29.31
C ASP A 991 -37.45 30.68 30.60
N PHE A 992 -37.48 31.37 31.74
CA PHE A 992 -37.77 30.78 33.04
C PHE A 992 -38.98 31.47 33.66
N HIS A 993 -39.92 30.66 34.15
CA HIS A 993 -40.99 31.06 35.05
C HIS A 993 -41.25 29.91 36.03
N CYS A 994 -40.33 29.75 36.99
CA CYS A 994 -40.31 28.61 37.91
C CYS A 994 -40.24 29.05 39.38
N THR A 995 -40.72 28.18 40.27
CA THR A 995 -40.62 28.37 41.72
C THR A 995 -39.67 27.33 42.28
N LEU A 996 -38.63 27.78 42.97
CA LEU A 996 -37.61 26.98 43.61
C LEU A 996 -37.93 26.78 45.08
N SER A 997 -37.61 25.60 45.61
CA SER A 997 -37.78 25.28 47.02
C SER A 997 -36.57 25.72 47.84
N ARG A 998 -36.72 25.98 49.14
CA ARG A 998 -35.63 26.49 50.00
C ARG A 998 -34.33 25.66 49.95
N GLN A 999 -34.43 24.37 49.68
CA GLN A 999 -33.29 23.46 49.52
C GLN A 999 -32.46 23.73 48.24
N ASP A 1000 -33.02 24.38 47.23
CA ASP A 1000 -32.35 24.73 45.96
C ASP A 1000 -31.59 26.07 46.03
N LEU A 1001 -31.59 26.71 47.20
CA LEU A 1001 -30.93 27.98 47.47
C LEU A 1001 -29.82 27.76 48.49
N PHE A 1002 -28.66 28.36 48.25
CA PHE A 1002 -27.56 28.34 49.21
C PHE A 1002 -26.69 29.59 49.13
N PRO A 1003 -26.13 30.05 50.26
CA PRO A 1003 -25.23 31.20 50.26
C PRO A 1003 -23.94 30.85 49.54
N VAL A 1004 -23.46 31.76 48.70
CA VAL A 1004 -22.18 31.62 47.99
C VAL A 1004 -21.43 32.94 48.11
N ARG A 1005 -20.14 32.87 48.43
CA ARG A 1005 -19.28 34.06 48.39
C ARG A 1005 -19.19 34.52 46.94
N ASP A 1006 -19.51 35.78 46.70
CA ASP A 1006 -19.62 36.38 45.36
C ASP A 1006 -18.52 35.86 44.43
N THR A 1007 -18.89 34.99 43.49
CA THR A 1007 -17.94 34.32 42.59
C THR A 1007 -17.57 35.21 41.41
N GLY A 1008 -18.24 36.36 41.23
CA GLY A 1008 -18.11 37.20 40.06
C GLY A 1008 -18.45 36.46 38.76
N GLU A 1009 -18.36 37.19 37.63
CA GLU A 1009 -18.31 36.60 36.30
C GLU A 1009 -17.07 35.70 36.14
N LEU A 1010 -16.95 34.98 35.01
CA LEU A 1010 -15.78 34.13 34.74
C LEU A 1010 -14.47 34.90 35.02
N ASP A 1011 -13.47 34.25 35.63
CA ASP A 1011 -12.24 34.94 35.98
C ASP A 1011 -11.54 35.49 34.72
N PRO A 1012 -10.92 36.69 34.76
CA PRO A 1012 -10.30 37.31 33.59
C PRO A 1012 -9.32 36.41 32.83
N ALA A 1013 -8.68 35.46 33.51
CA ALA A 1013 -7.77 34.53 32.86
C ALA A 1013 -8.49 33.39 32.11
N SER A 1014 -9.73 33.04 32.48
CA SER A 1014 -10.58 32.15 31.68
C SER A 1014 -11.02 32.84 30.39
N TYR A 1015 -11.39 34.12 30.44
CA TYR A 1015 -11.65 34.92 29.23
C TYR A 1015 -10.43 35.02 28.32
N LEU A 1016 -9.25 35.28 28.90
CA LEU A 1016 -8.00 35.31 28.14
C LEU A 1016 -7.67 33.95 27.51
N ALA A 1017 -7.89 32.84 28.23
CA ALA A 1017 -7.69 31.49 27.72
C ALA A 1017 -8.61 31.19 26.52
N ILE A 1018 -9.89 31.58 26.61
CA ILE A 1018 -10.86 31.47 25.51
C ILE A 1018 -10.42 32.31 24.32
N ALA A 1019 -10.05 33.58 24.53
CA ALA A 1019 -9.63 34.49 23.47
C ALA A 1019 -8.37 33.99 22.73
N LEU A 1020 -7.37 33.51 23.47
CA LEU A 1020 -6.15 32.96 22.89
C LEU A 1020 -6.44 31.68 22.08
N GLY A 1021 -7.27 30.77 22.62
CA GLY A 1021 -7.66 29.56 21.89
C GLY A 1021 -8.47 29.88 20.63
N ALA A 1022 -9.41 30.83 20.70
CA ALA A 1022 -10.16 31.28 19.54
C ALA A 1022 -9.25 31.94 18.48
N GLY A 1023 -8.25 32.72 18.90
CA GLY A 1023 -7.23 33.28 18.01
C GLY A 1023 -6.39 32.19 17.32
N ASP A 1024 -6.02 31.13 18.04
CA ASP A 1024 -5.32 29.96 17.48
C ASP A 1024 -6.21 29.24 16.44
N TYR A 1025 -7.50 29.05 16.75
CA TYR A 1025 -8.50 28.48 15.84
C TYR A 1025 -8.64 29.31 14.56
N LEU A 1026 -8.90 30.62 14.69
CA LEU A 1026 -9.07 31.54 13.56
C LEU A 1026 -7.80 31.64 12.72
N SER A 1027 -6.63 31.73 13.34
CA SER A 1027 -5.34 31.77 12.63
C SER A 1027 -5.07 30.49 11.83
N ARG A 1028 -5.51 29.33 12.33
CA ARG A 1028 -5.47 28.06 11.57
C ARG A 1028 -6.41 28.13 10.37
N ARG A 1029 -7.66 28.54 10.56
CA ARG A 1029 -8.67 28.67 9.48
C ARG A 1029 -8.23 29.66 8.39
N THR A 1030 -7.69 30.81 8.77
CA THR A 1030 -7.16 31.81 7.82
C THR A 1030 -5.99 31.25 7.02
N ARG A 1031 -5.10 30.45 7.62
CA ARG A 1031 -4.03 29.76 6.88
C ARG A 1031 -4.56 28.69 5.92
N GLU A 1032 -5.58 27.94 6.31
CA GLU A 1032 -6.26 26.96 5.44
C GLU A 1032 -6.92 27.65 4.23
N HIS A 1033 -7.55 28.80 4.45
CA HIS A 1033 -8.16 29.63 3.41
C HIS A 1033 -7.13 30.25 2.46
N ALA A 1034 -6.11 30.91 3.01
CA ALA A 1034 -5.03 31.52 2.23
C ALA A 1034 -4.23 30.49 1.41
N ALA A 1035 -4.19 29.23 1.87
CA ALA A 1035 -3.60 28.11 1.14
C ALA A 1035 -4.53 27.51 0.06
N GLY A 1036 -5.72 28.09 -0.17
CA GLY A 1036 -6.67 27.67 -1.22
C GLY A 1036 -7.22 26.27 -1.04
N ARG A 1037 -7.29 25.77 0.20
CA ARG A 1037 -7.80 24.43 0.56
C ARG A 1037 -9.30 24.42 0.86
N VAL A 1038 -9.89 25.57 1.21
CA VAL A 1038 -11.33 25.75 1.47
C VAL A 1038 -11.74 27.18 1.08
N GLN A 1039 -12.80 27.35 0.30
CA GLN A 1039 -13.54 28.63 0.24
C GLN A 1039 -14.63 28.59 1.32
N PHE A 1040 -14.84 29.71 2.02
CA PHE A 1040 -15.83 29.83 3.09
C PHE A 1040 -17.05 30.67 2.66
N PRO A 1041 -17.85 30.29 1.65
CA PRO A 1041 -19.06 31.03 1.38
C PRO A 1041 -20.02 30.87 2.57
N GLY A 1042 -20.41 31.99 3.19
CA GLY A 1042 -21.45 32.03 4.20
C GLY A 1042 -21.04 31.77 5.65
N GLN A 1043 -19.74 31.79 5.98
CA GLN A 1043 -19.29 31.58 7.37
C GLN A 1043 -19.19 32.86 8.20
N MET A 1044 -19.06 34.03 7.56
CA MET A 1044 -19.01 35.33 8.23
C MET A 1044 -20.08 36.23 7.62
N LEU A 1045 -21.35 35.86 7.83
CA LEU A 1045 -22.47 36.69 7.40
C LEU A 1045 -22.87 37.64 8.53
N ASP A 1046 -23.03 38.93 8.21
CA ASP A 1046 -23.59 39.88 9.19
C ASP A 1046 -25.04 39.52 9.56
N THR A 1047 -25.63 40.25 10.51
CA THR A 1047 -27.03 40.04 10.93
C THR A 1047 -28.06 40.24 9.79
N GLN A 1048 -27.62 40.72 8.62
CA GLN A 1048 -28.42 40.91 7.41
C GLN A 1048 -28.07 39.89 6.29
N GLY A 1049 -27.18 38.93 6.54
CA GLY A 1049 -26.85 37.86 5.59
C GLY A 1049 -25.82 38.22 4.52
N ARG A 1050 -25.02 39.28 4.69
CA ARG A 1050 -23.97 39.69 3.74
C ARG A 1050 -22.62 39.12 4.12
N ASP A 1051 -21.85 38.65 3.12
CA ASP A 1051 -20.52 38.07 3.30
C ASP A 1051 -19.49 39.14 3.69
N GLY A 1052 -19.01 39.05 4.94
CA GLY A 1052 -18.06 39.98 5.54
C GLY A 1052 -16.72 39.31 5.76
N ILE A 1053 -15.79 39.48 4.82
CA ILE A 1053 -14.38 39.61 5.21
C ILE A 1053 -14.17 41.02 5.72
#